data_AF-A0A914XPX7-F1
#
_entry.id   AF-A0A914XPX7-F1
#
_cell.length_a   1.000
_cell.length_b   1.000
_cell.length_c   1.000
_cell.angle_alpha   90.00
_cell.angle_beta   90.00
_cell.angle_gamma   90.00
#
_symmetry.space_group_name_H-M   'P 1'
#
loop_
_entity.id
_entity.type
_entity.pdbx_description
1 polymer ?
#
loop_
_entity_poly.entity_id
_entity_poly.type
_entity_poly.pdbx_seq_one_letter_code
_entity_poly.pdbx_strand_id
1 'polypeptide(L)'
;VRIVEKLVGQSVTPKQQANAAYCCAVMRTDAETMDVPMGQLNRYITELRTLVKLKNDYDCRMSYAQFKKETTESICYRILDRVQAVEMLRSSVDKFARPYMTEHKLPADDTLYRYILDVAKNSIGTMTAGNPWEDRCLAIVDSITSTKLRCQSVIAVVKRAKLPWSRQLHTVVQRMLNECDSKELVDELRQQCRLAELKQLFSKYLVPSDSLSKCLASSTKFDRLIAHMIAQEAIGSEKSRLDDALLAVELNPIASKMRVLISFGYRLVQTATQDNLSSLVAFVDSLEKAEGAAVATRLLQKIRERLDVPLGLEKSERIKLIEAALCLAQRFAGETVLIADDISAMAADLRSVRALQTKYDIMTSLAEFGHSTFKRQTLSDYINEGGRQKSWAEVIEFAATLLLSRLDTCEIAMKCAMGARNPHLMLQVLDDLLLNHGDHLLGDIVNMAINACRCSLEYLALLPDQGLNLVVELVQTLHKLLPKVIVICRKEPDLRFLLKLTAYVDFFMQVINQCLVDETAESGGDGGTEVRGIHRRLGDYRFSSDGALFDKEGAVRAVAMLAPSLLGNSATAEADWSTLLSLLSMHNQSMLEMSARLLKLAVFQLVARADFDELEPCVETLCEKIVLRSPADLNLAGGALLSLSLAQGRNAMNNLRRRVANGRKPRAMLSLVLLGQLTAGRAGDTAVIGMLKEAYAWNIWAKRLGKYGAQMPPGRNYISAVNQFARKKIPIDVLGEFCADFDLSLSDASLVYVLALLEQCREDADELESMRLADLALRSVRPSATVVEKLHQLLRSIDPYRYALIDFVLSKMSQLKTDEAVLPVPLTKLISLLHFLADYERVKKPMAEEVSWYAQKMKQSDCAETAEGMDSEPMDESTMDGLYEKPTTPCVNVSSATLPTASNIRLPFHAFLPDNQVCLFF
;
A
#
# COMPACT_ATOMS: atom_id res chain seq x y z
N VAL A 1 111.46 56.37 -32.84
CA VAL A 1 112.60 56.04 -31.96
C VAL A 1 113.94 56.16 -32.68
N ARG A 2 114.32 55.29 -33.63
CA ARG A 2 115.63 55.33 -34.33
C ARG A 2 116.02 56.68 -34.97
N ILE A 3 115.07 57.41 -35.54
CA ILE A 3 115.35 58.73 -36.16
C ILE A 3 115.62 59.78 -35.08
N VAL A 4 114.86 59.77 -33.99
CA VAL A 4 115.03 60.68 -32.84
C VAL A 4 116.34 60.38 -32.11
N GLU A 5 116.64 59.11 -31.84
CA GLU A 5 117.92 58.70 -31.24
C GLU A 5 119.12 59.10 -32.12
N LYS A 6 118.97 59.01 -33.44
CA LYS A 6 119.99 59.48 -34.39
C LYS A 6 120.08 61.01 -34.42
N LEU A 7 118.97 61.73 -34.32
CA LEU A 7 118.91 63.20 -34.25
C LEU A 7 119.58 63.73 -32.97
N VAL A 8 119.26 63.10 -31.83
CA VAL A 8 119.88 63.38 -30.53
C VAL A 8 121.37 63.02 -30.57
N GLY A 9 121.72 61.83 -31.06
CA GLY A 9 123.11 61.36 -31.16
C GLY A 9 123.99 62.15 -32.14
N GLN A 10 123.40 62.80 -33.15
CA GLN A 10 124.11 63.67 -34.09
C GLN A 10 124.16 65.14 -33.64
N SER A 11 123.40 65.52 -32.61
CA SER A 11 123.40 66.88 -32.05
C SER A 11 124.50 67.04 -30.99
N VAL A 12 125.68 67.52 -31.41
CA VAL A 12 126.86 67.66 -30.52
C VAL A 12 126.99 69.07 -29.94
N THR A 13 126.50 70.10 -30.66
CA THR A 13 126.56 71.50 -30.18
C THR A 13 125.32 71.91 -29.39
N PRO A 14 125.42 72.85 -28.43
CA PRO A 14 124.28 73.30 -27.64
C PRO A 14 123.11 73.82 -28.49
N LYS A 15 123.41 74.51 -29.60
CA LYS A 15 122.40 74.98 -30.56
C LYS A 15 121.71 73.82 -31.29
N GLN A 16 122.46 72.81 -31.72
CA GLN A 16 121.89 71.62 -32.36
C GLN A 16 121.07 70.79 -31.37
N GLN A 17 121.50 70.68 -30.11
CA GLN A 17 120.75 69.99 -29.05
C GLN A 17 119.47 70.73 -28.70
N ALA A 18 119.49 72.06 -28.61
CA ALA A 18 118.29 72.87 -28.41
C ALA A 18 117.31 72.74 -29.59
N ASN A 19 117.82 72.73 -30.83
CA ASN A 19 116.99 72.50 -32.02
C ASN A 19 116.44 71.07 -32.07
N ALA A 20 117.21 70.06 -31.69
CA ALA A 20 116.76 68.68 -31.60
C ALA A 20 115.69 68.52 -30.52
N ALA A 21 115.90 69.09 -29.33
CA ALA A 21 114.92 69.10 -28.24
C ALA A 21 113.63 69.85 -28.63
N TYR A 22 113.74 70.98 -29.33
CA TYR A 22 112.59 71.70 -29.89
C TYR A 22 111.84 70.84 -30.92
N CYS A 23 112.55 70.20 -31.86
CA CYS A 23 111.94 69.28 -32.82
C CYS A 23 111.25 68.11 -32.13
N CYS A 24 111.87 67.51 -31.11
CA CYS A 24 111.29 66.43 -30.30
C CYS A 24 110.04 66.89 -29.52
N ALA A 25 110.07 68.10 -28.96
CA ALA A 25 108.93 68.68 -28.25
C ALA A 25 107.76 69.02 -29.19
N VAL A 26 108.05 69.57 -30.38
CA VAL A 26 107.04 69.86 -31.42
C VAL A 26 106.43 68.56 -31.97
N MET A 27 107.25 67.54 -32.23
CA MET A 27 106.79 66.21 -32.61
C MET A 27 106.16 65.45 -31.44
N ARG A 28 106.28 65.96 -30.21
CA ARG A 28 105.84 65.36 -28.94
C ARG A 28 106.30 63.90 -28.84
N THR A 29 107.59 63.66 -29.02
CA THR A 29 108.20 62.32 -29.09
C THR A 29 108.00 61.47 -27.85
N ASP A 30 107.76 62.10 -26.71
CA ASP A 30 107.63 61.46 -25.41
C ASP A 30 106.16 61.38 -24.96
N ALA A 31 105.22 61.79 -25.82
CA ALA A 31 103.80 61.68 -25.53
C ALA A 31 103.38 60.21 -25.49
N GLU A 32 102.55 59.87 -24.51
CA GLU A 32 101.85 58.59 -24.38
C GLU A 32 100.34 58.71 -24.64
N THR A 33 99.87 59.94 -24.90
CA THR A 33 98.45 60.25 -25.10
C THR A 33 97.99 59.92 -26.53
N MET A 34 96.72 59.53 -26.66
CA MET A 34 96.12 59.15 -27.95
C MET A 34 95.85 60.34 -28.87
N ASP A 35 95.88 61.56 -28.34
CA ASP A 35 95.51 62.78 -29.06
C ASP A 35 96.60 63.24 -30.05
N VAL A 36 97.78 62.63 -30.02
CA VAL A 36 98.92 63.00 -30.85
C VAL A 36 99.43 61.80 -31.64
N PRO A 37 99.75 61.94 -32.95
CA PRO A 37 100.20 60.81 -33.79
C PRO A 37 101.42 60.08 -33.23
N MET A 38 102.37 60.80 -32.64
CA MET A 38 103.58 60.20 -32.07
C MET A 38 103.29 59.42 -30.78
N GLY A 39 102.31 59.86 -29.98
CA GLY A 39 101.83 59.11 -28.82
C GLY A 39 101.06 57.85 -29.20
N GLN A 40 100.29 57.88 -30.29
CA GLN A 40 99.66 56.69 -30.86
C GLN A 40 100.71 55.65 -31.29
N LEU A 41 101.80 56.07 -31.93
CA LEU A 41 102.88 55.17 -32.36
C LEU A 41 103.66 54.59 -31.17
N ASN A 42 104.00 55.40 -30.17
CA ASN A 42 104.71 54.92 -28.98
C ASN A 42 103.87 53.89 -28.22
N ARG A 43 102.57 54.15 -28.06
CA ARG A 43 101.62 53.22 -27.45
C ARG A 43 101.49 51.93 -28.27
N TYR A 44 101.44 52.02 -29.60
CA TYR A 44 101.43 50.85 -30.47
C TYR A 44 102.69 49.97 -30.27
N ILE A 45 103.87 50.58 -30.14
CA ILE A 45 105.14 49.87 -29.90
C ILE A 45 105.15 49.21 -28.51
N THR A 46 104.69 49.89 -27.46
CA THR A 46 104.65 49.30 -26.11
C THR A 46 103.65 48.14 -26.06
N GLU A 47 102.47 48.29 -26.65
CA GLU A 47 101.45 47.25 -26.75
C GLU A 47 101.94 46.01 -27.55
N LEU A 48 102.70 46.21 -28.64
CA LEU A 48 103.34 45.11 -29.38
C LEU A 48 104.43 44.40 -28.57
N ARG A 49 105.23 45.14 -27.79
CA ARG A 49 106.24 44.54 -26.90
C ARG A 49 105.59 43.71 -25.80
N THR A 50 104.50 44.20 -25.20
CA THR A 50 103.73 43.40 -24.23
C THR A 50 103.13 42.15 -24.86
N LEU A 51 102.69 42.22 -26.12
CA LEU A 51 102.17 41.05 -26.85
C LEU A 51 103.27 40.00 -27.11
N VAL A 52 104.49 40.44 -27.43
CA VAL A 52 105.66 39.52 -27.55
C VAL A 52 105.98 38.89 -26.20
N LYS A 53 105.95 39.67 -25.11
CA LYS A 53 106.18 39.16 -23.76
C LYS A 53 105.13 38.10 -23.37
N LEU A 54 103.85 38.36 -23.64
CA LEU A 54 102.76 37.40 -23.44
C LEU A 54 102.98 36.08 -24.18
N LYS A 55 103.53 36.14 -25.40
CA LYS A 55 103.85 34.96 -26.20
C LYS A 55 105.06 34.17 -25.68
N ASN A 56 106.09 34.84 -25.18
CA ASN A 56 107.34 34.16 -24.80
C ASN A 56 107.33 33.68 -23.36
N ASP A 57 106.84 34.50 -22.42
CA ASP A 57 106.97 34.25 -20.98
C ASP A 57 105.76 33.47 -20.43
N TYR A 58 104.58 33.71 -21.00
CA TYR A 58 103.32 33.09 -20.57
C TYR A 58 102.71 32.13 -21.62
N ASP A 59 103.36 32.02 -22.78
CA ASP A 59 102.93 31.25 -23.96
C ASP A 59 101.43 31.43 -24.29
N CYS A 60 101.00 32.70 -24.20
CA CYS A 60 99.70 33.20 -24.57
C CYS A 60 99.78 33.90 -25.93
N ARG A 61 99.24 33.26 -26.98
CA ARG A 61 99.24 33.80 -28.35
C ARG A 61 97.91 34.49 -28.64
N MET A 62 97.96 35.75 -29.05
CA MET A 62 96.77 36.50 -29.48
C MET A 62 97.11 37.50 -30.59
N SER A 63 96.11 37.87 -31.39
CA SER A 63 96.26 38.95 -32.37
C SER A 63 96.29 40.32 -31.69
N TYR A 64 96.92 41.31 -32.30
CA TYR A 64 96.95 42.68 -31.77
C TYR A 64 95.54 43.28 -31.64
N ALA A 65 94.65 42.97 -32.59
CA ALA A 65 93.24 43.38 -32.54
C ALA A 65 92.48 42.78 -31.35
N GLN A 66 92.84 41.57 -30.91
CA GLN A 66 92.31 40.96 -29.69
C GLN A 66 92.92 41.61 -28.45
N PHE A 67 94.25 41.72 -28.38
CA PHE A 67 94.93 42.34 -27.23
C PHE A 67 94.37 43.71 -26.85
N LYS A 68 94.04 44.56 -27.84
CA LYS A 68 93.45 45.89 -27.61
C LYS A 68 92.06 45.86 -26.96
N LYS A 69 91.32 44.76 -27.08
CA LYS A 69 89.97 44.58 -26.51
C LYS A 69 90.01 43.95 -25.11
N GLU A 70 91.15 43.44 -24.68
CA GLU A 70 91.30 42.63 -23.48
C GLU A 70 91.80 43.48 -22.31
N THR A 71 91.37 43.14 -21.09
CA THR A 71 91.92 43.70 -19.86
C THR A 71 93.04 42.81 -19.33
N THR A 72 93.80 43.28 -18.34
CA THR A 72 94.80 42.44 -17.65
C THR A 72 94.17 41.18 -17.05
N GLU A 73 92.92 41.26 -16.59
CA GLU A 73 92.18 40.12 -16.05
C GLU A 73 91.74 39.13 -17.15
N SER A 74 91.21 39.61 -18.28
CA SER A 74 90.80 38.71 -19.37
C SER A 74 91.99 38.06 -20.08
N ILE A 75 93.15 38.71 -20.12
CA ILE A 75 94.41 38.07 -20.57
C ILE A 75 94.78 36.91 -19.63
N CYS A 76 94.58 37.06 -18.32
CA CYS A 76 94.77 35.96 -17.37
C CYS A 76 93.80 34.80 -17.63
N TYR A 77 92.54 35.10 -17.94
CA TYR A 77 91.56 34.06 -18.33
C TYR A 77 92.00 33.31 -19.58
N ARG A 78 92.58 34.00 -20.57
CA ARG A 78 93.13 33.36 -21.78
C ARG A 78 94.34 32.45 -21.49
N ILE A 79 95.19 32.83 -20.54
CA ILE A 79 96.30 31.97 -20.08
C ILE A 79 95.73 30.67 -19.49
N LEU A 80 94.63 30.76 -18.73
CA LEU A 80 93.94 29.60 -18.17
C LEU A 80 93.24 28.78 -19.26
N ASP A 81 92.46 29.40 -20.15
CA ASP A 81 91.67 28.76 -21.22
C ASP A 81 92.51 27.93 -22.19
N ARG A 82 93.76 28.32 -22.40
CA ARG A 82 94.72 27.61 -23.26
C ARG A 82 94.86 26.13 -22.91
N VAL A 83 94.76 25.77 -21.63
CA VAL A 83 94.99 24.40 -21.18
C VAL A 83 93.75 23.55 -21.50
N GLN A 84 93.86 22.60 -22.42
CA GLN A 84 92.74 21.73 -22.77
C GLN A 84 92.61 20.52 -21.82
N ALA A 85 93.73 20.03 -21.26
CA ALA A 85 93.74 18.90 -20.33
C ALA A 85 93.60 19.34 -18.86
N VAL A 86 92.55 18.89 -18.17
CA VAL A 86 92.24 19.25 -16.77
C VAL A 86 93.37 18.87 -15.81
N GLU A 87 94.03 17.72 -16.02
CA GLU A 87 95.12 17.22 -15.19
C GLU A 87 96.34 18.17 -15.18
N MET A 88 96.58 18.87 -16.27
CA MET A 88 97.70 19.81 -16.43
C MET A 88 97.37 21.22 -15.92
N LEU A 89 96.11 21.49 -15.59
CA LEU A 89 95.61 22.82 -15.25
C LEU A 89 96.25 23.37 -13.98
N ARG A 90 96.35 22.55 -12.92
CA ARG A 90 97.00 22.94 -11.66
C ARG A 90 98.46 23.35 -11.89
N SER A 91 99.20 22.55 -12.67
CA SER A 91 100.58 22.85 -13.01
C SER A 91 100.74 24.13 -13.84
N SER A 92 99.75 24.46 -14.68
CA SER A 92 99.73 25.67 -15.50
C SER A 92 99.33 26.91 -14.71
N VAL A 93 98.44 26.77 -13.70
CA VAL A 93 98.12 27.86 -12.78
C VAL A 93 99.38 28.31 -12.05
N ASP A 94 100.16 27.35 -11.53
CA ASP A 94 101.38 27.67 -10.78
C ASP A 94 102.51 28.19 -11.67
N LYS A 95 102.68 27.65 -12.89
CA LYS A 95 103.78 28.04 -13.81
C LYS A 95 103.53 29.32 -14.59
N PHE A 96 102.28 29.61 -14.98
CA PHE A 96 101.98 30.70 -15.92
C PHE A 96 101.00 31.73 -15.34
N ALA A 97 99.92 31.30 -14.69
CA ALA A 97 98.90 32.23 -14.21
C ALA A 97 99.34 33.00 -12.96
N ARG A 98 99.93 32.34 -11.95
CA ARG A 98 100.41 33.02 -10.74
C ARG A 98 101.52 34.05 -11.03
N PRO A 99 102.57 33.75 -11.83
CA PRO A 99 103.59 34.75 -12.17
C PRO A 99 103.03 35.95 -12.95
N TYR A 100 102.00 35.73 -13.77
CA TYR A 100 101.30 36.83 -14.46
C TYR A 100 100.50 37.69 -13.48
N MET A 101 99.77 37.06 -12.56
CA MET A 101 98.99 37.76 -11.53
C MET A 101 99.90 38.58 -10.60
N THR A 102 101.07 38.07 -10.22
CA THR A 102 102.01 38.82 -9.38
C THR A 102 102.63 39.99 -10.13
N GLU A 103 103.03 39.82 -11.38
CA GLU A 103 103.59 40.91 -12.21
C GLU A 103 102.59 42.05 -12.42
N HIS A 104 101.33 41.71 -12.69
CA HIS A 104 100.25 42.68 -12.94
C HIS A 104 99.45 43.08 -11.68
N LYS A 105 99.91 42.69 -10.49
CA LYS A 105 99.28 43.00 -9.17
C LYS A 105 97.80 42.58 -9.06
N LEU A 106 97.44 41.46 -9.66
CA LEU A 106 96.11 40.87 -9.55
C LEU A 106 96.02 39.99 -8.29
N PRO A 107 94.94 40.08 -7.49
CA PRO A 107 94.73 39.20 -6.34
C PRO A 107 94.47 37.76 -6.83
N ALA A 108 95.35 36.82 -6.48
CA ALA A 108 95.35 35.48 -7.07
C ALA A 108 94.04 34.71 -6.83
N ASP A 109 93.63 34.54 -5.57
CA ASP A 109 92.42 33.78 -5.22
C ASP A 109 91.14 34.42 -5.76
N ASP A 110 91.01 35.75 -5.69
CA ASP A 110 89.85 36.46 -6.25
C ASP A 110 89.79 36.39 -7.78
N THR A 111 90.94 36.43 -8.46
CA THR A 111 91.01 36.34 -9.93
C THR A 111 90.66 34.92 -10.41
N LEU A 112 91.12 33.89 -9.68
CA LEU A 112 90.73 32.50 -9.93
C LEU A 112 89.24 32.28 -9.66
N TYR A 113 88.69 32.87 -8.60
CA TYR A 113 87.25 32.82 -8.33
C TYR A 113 86.42 33.54 -9.42
N ARG A 114 86.82 34.75 -9.84
CA ARG A 114 86.14 35.48 -10.93
C ARG A 114 86.22 34.74 -12.25
N TYR A 115 87.34 34.07 -12.54
CA TYR A 115 87.46 33.16 -13.67
C TYR A 115 86.45 31.99 -13.57
N ILE A 116 86.36 31.30 -12.44
CA ILE A 116 85.38 30.22 -12.23
C ILE A 116 83.95 30.75 -12.44
N LEU A 117 83.63 31.95 -11.95
CA LEU A 117 82.34 32.58 -12.17
C LEU A 117 82.08 32.86 -13.66
N ASP A 118 83.07 33.34 -14.40
CA ASP A 118 82.95 33.63 -15.83
C ASP A 118 82.75 32.35 -16.65
N VAL A 119 83.58 31.32 -16.41
CA VAL A 119 83.43 30.00 -17.03
C VAL A 119 82.06 29.40 -16.70
N ALA A 120 81.63 29.45 -15.44
CA ALA A 120 80.34 28.89 -15.04
C ALA A 120 79.16 29.66 -15.67
N LYS A 121 79.25 30.98 -15.84
CA LYS A 121 78.21 31.80 -16.52
C LYS A 121 78.12 31.49 -18.02
N ASN A 122 79.26 31.33 -18.68
CA ASN A 122 79.33 31.12 -20.13
C ASN A 122 79.02 29.66 -20.54
N SER A 123 79.00 28.73 -19.59
CA SER A 123 78.77 27.30 -19.83
C SER A 123 77.29 26.86 -19.75
N ILE A 124 76.36 27.81 -19.70
CA ILE A 124 74.91 27.53 -19.63
C ILE A 124 74.42 27.01 -21.00
N GLY A 125 73.86 25.80 -21.04
CA GLY A 125 73.11 25.29 -22.20
C GLY A 125 73.90 24.41 -23.17
N THR A 126 75.23 24.35 -23.11
CA THR A 126 76.04 23.50 -24.00
C THR A 126 75.79 22.02 -23.69
N MET A 127 75.47 21.23 -24.72
CA MET A 127 75.22 19.79 -24.62
C MET A 127 76.36 19.04 -25.28
N THR A 128 77.28 18.53 -24.48
CA THR A 128 78.25 17.52 -24.91
C THR A 128 78.41 16.51 -23.78
N ALA A 129 78.38 15.22 -24.13
CA ALA A 129 78.59 14.12 -23.21
C ALA A 129 79.99 14.24 -22.57
N GLY A 130 80.06 14.65 -21.30
CA GLY A 130 81.30 14.89 -20.56
C GLY A 130 81.66 16.37 -20.50
N ASN A 131 81.08 17.09 -19.54
CA ASN A 131 81.21 18.54 -19.35
C ASN A 131 82.57 18.88 -18.69
N PRO A 132 83.65 19.25 -19.41
CA PRO A 132 84.97 19.38 -18.81
C PRO A 132 85.11 20.68 -18.00
N TRP A 133 84.16 21.62 -18.13
CA TRP A 133 84.22 22.88 -17.39
C TRP A 133 83.97 22.66 -15.90
N GLU A 134 83.15 21.66 -15.50
CA GLU A 134 82.95 21.31 -14.09
C GLU A 134 84.27 20.82 -13.50
N ASP A 135 84.89 19.83 -14.12
CA ASP A 135 86.18 19.26 -13.67
C ASP A 135 87.33 20.30 -13.76
N ARG A 136 87.31 21.18 -14.77
CA ARG A 136 88.24 22.32 -14.90
C ARG A 136 88.08 23.30 -13.74
N CYS A 137 86.86 23.72 -13.44
CA CYS A 137 86.58 24.61 -12.32
C CYS A 137 86.99 23.95 -11.01
N LEU A 138 86.68 22.67 -10.79
CA LEU A 138 87.06 21.92 -9.60
C LEU A 138 88.58 21.81 -9.42
N ALA A 139 89.34 21.58 -10.50
CA ALA A 139 90.80 21.59 -10.45
C ALA A 139 91.40 22.96 -10.09
N ILE A 140 90.72 24.06 -10.44
CA ILE A 140 91.12 25.43 -10.04
C ILE A 140 90.69 25.72 -8.60
N VAL A 141 89.54 25.22 -8.15
CA VAL A 141 89.09 25.33 -6.76
C VAL A 141 90.15 24.80 -5.80
N ASP A 142 90.81 23.68 -6.14
CA ASP A 142 91.90 23.10 -5.34
C ASP A 142 93.16 23.98 -5.29
N SER A 143 93.30 24.94 -6.21
CA SER A 143 94.42 25.91 -6.25
C SER A 143 94.15 27.21 -5.48
N ILE A 144 92.91 27.46 -5.04
CA ILE A 144 92.54 28.62 -4.21
C ILE A 144 92.93 28.36 -2.75
N THR A 145 93.64 29.27 -2.11
CA THR A 145 94.11 29.09 -0.73
C THR A 145 93.03 29.40 0.32
N SER A 146 92.22 30.43 0.09
CA SER A 146 91.14 30.85 1.00
C SER A 146 89.98 29.86 1.03
N THR A 147 89.68 29.30 2.20
CA THR A 147 88.57 28.36 2.42
C THR A 147 87.21 28.99 2.10
N LYS A 148 87.04 30.30 2.39
CA LYS A 148 85.83 31.08 2.07
C LYS A 148 85.60 31.20 0.56
N LEU A 149 86.62 31.62 -0.19
CA LEU A 149 86.54 31.76 -1.65
C LEU A 149 86.43 30.40 -2.33
N ARG A 150 87.05 29.35 -1.77
CA ARG A 150 86.89 27.97 -2.23
C ARG A 150 85.44 27.51 -2.12
N CYS A 151 84.79 27.73 -0.98
CA CYS A 151 83.38 27.40 -0.78
C CYS A 151 82.45 28.21 -1.72
N GLN A 152 82.69 29.51 -1.89
CA GLN A 152 81.93 30.34 -2.84
C GLN A 152 82.11 29.88 -4.29
N SER A 153 83.31 29.45 -4.67
CA SER A 153 83.60 28.87 -5.98
C SER A 153 82.83 27.57 -6.21
N VAL A 154 82.80 26.69 -5.21
CA VAL A 154 82.01 25.44 -5.27
C VAL A 154 80.51 25.74 -5.38
N ILE A 155 79.97 26.68 -4.59
CA ILE A 155 78.57 27.11 -4.70
C ILE A 155 78.27 27.65 -6.11
N ALA A 156 79.19 28.42 -6.72
CA ALA A 156 79.01 28.96 -8.06
C ALA A 156 78.94 27.88 -9.15
N VAL A 157 79.74 26.82 -9.02
CA VAL A 157 79.73 25.62 -9.87
C VAL A 157 78.44 24.83 -9.64
N VAL A 158 78.11 24.51 -8.39
CA VAL A 158 76.93 23.73 -8.00
C VAL A 158 75.62 24.35 -8.52
N LYS A 159 75.48 25.68 -8.45
CA LYS A 159 74.27 26.40 -8.93
C LYS A 159 74.01 26.22 -10.42
N ARG A 160 75.04 25.90 -11.21
CA ARG A 160 75.00 25.88 -12.69
C ARG A 160 75.31 24.51 -13.29
N ALA A 161 75.80 23.58 -12.48
CA ALA A 161 76.01 22.19 -12.87
C ALA A 161 74.68 21.54 -13.29
N LYS A 162 74.73 20.69 -14.32
CA LYS A 162 73.57 19.89 -14.73
C LYS A 162 73.46 18.68 -13.79
N LEU A 163 72.23 18.20 -13.58
CA LEU A 163 71.96 17.02 -12.74
C LEU A 163 71.82 15.78 -13.61
N PRO A 164 72.29 14.59 -13.16
CA PRO A 164 72.98 14.30 -11.88
C PRO A 164 74.43 14.83 -11.83
N TRP A 165 74.91 15.22 -10.64
CA TRP A 165 76.27 15.75 -10.46
C TRP A 165 77.36 14.70 -10.73
N SER A 166 78.55 15.15 -11.14
CA SER A 166 79.73 14.28 -11.26
C SER A 166 80.18 13.76 -9.89
N ARG A 167 80.80 12.57 -9.85
CA ARG A 167 81.34 11.99 -8.61
C ARG A 167 82.33 12.92 -7.93
N GLN A 168 83.14 13.63 -8.72
CA GLN A 168 84.14 14.58 -8.23
C GLN A 168 83.47 15.80 -7.56
N LEU A 169 82.41 16.34 -8.17
CA LEU A 169 81.62 17.43 -7.58
C LEU A 169 80.99 17.00 -6.25
N HIS A 170 80.42 15.79 -6.16
CA HIS A 170 79.89 15.25 -4.91
C HIS A 170 80.96 15.16 -3.80
N THR A 171 82.14 14.62 -4.11
CA THR A 171 83.24 14.49 -3.13
C THR A 171 83.71 15.86 -2.65
N VAL A 172 83.84 16.85 -3.55
CA VAL A 172 84.27 18.21 -3.19
C VAL A 172 83.19 18.93 -2.37
N VAL A 173 81.90 18.78 -2.69
CA VAL A 173 80.80 19.34 -1.90
C VAL A 173 80.78 18.74 -0.48
N GLN A 174 80.89 17.42 -0.35
CA GLN A 174 80.97 16.76 0.97
C GLN A 174 82.19 17.22 1.77
N ARG A 175 83.33 17.37 1.12
CA ARG A 175 84.54 17.91 1.73
C ARG A 175 84.32 19.35 2.25
N MET A 176 83.73 20.22 1.44
CA MET A 176 83.46 21.62 1.81
C MET A 176 82.38 21.77 2.89
N LEU A 177 81.41 20.86 2.96
CA LEU A 177 80.43 20.83 4.06
C LEU A 177 81.09 20.54 5.42
N ASN A 178 82.23 19.85 5.43
CA ASN A 178 82.97 19.48 6.65
C ASN A 178 84.10 20.46 6.98
N GLU A 179 84.77 21.03 5.97
CA GLU A 179 85.98 21.86 6.13
C GLU A 179 85.72 23.37 6.19
N CYS A 180 84.53 23.86 5.84
CA CYS A 180 84.26 25.30 5.78
C CYS A 180 83.79 25.86 7.14
N ASP A 181 84.50 26.86 7.66
CA ASP A 181 84.19 27.49 8.95
C ASP A 181 82.98 28.47 8.91
N SER A 182 82.58 28.92 7.71
CA SER A 182 81.53 29.92 7.54
C SER A 182 80.15 29.29 7.52
N LYS A 183 79.38 29.45 8.61
CA LYS A 183 78.01 28.95 8.74
C LYS A 183 77.11 29.38 7.59
N GLU A 184 77.15 30.65 7.19
CA GLU A 184 76.33 31.20 6.09
C GLU A 184 76.59 30.49 4.75
N LEU A 185 77.85 30.22 4.42
CA LEU A 185 78.22 29.54 3.17
C LEU A 185 77.91 28.04 3.22
N VAL A 186 78.09 27.41 4.38
CA VAL A 186 77.70 26.01 4.59
C VAL A 186 76.18 25.85 4.47
N ASP A 187 75.40 26.78 5.02
CA ASP A 187 73.94 26.76 4.93
C ASP A 187 73.45 27.02 3.49
N GLU A 188 74.07 27.95 2.76
CA GLU A 188 73.81 28.15 1.34
C GLU A 188 74.16 26.88 0.53
N LEU A 189 75.30 26.24 0.81
CA LEU A 189 75.69 24.99 0.15
C LEU A 189 74.70 23.86 0.46
N ARG A 190 74.26 23.72 1.72
CA ARG A 190 73.20 22.76 2.12
C ARG A 190 71.88 23.03 1.40
N GLN A 191 71.49 24.29 1.24
CA GLN A 191 70.32 24.66 0.48
C GLN A 191 70.45 24.24 -0.99
N GLN A 192 71.62 24.45 -1.60
CA GLN A 192 71.87 23.99 -2.97
C GLN A 192 71.85 22.46 -3.10
N CYS A 193 72.35 21.72 -2.09
CA CYS A 193 72.22 20.25 -2.05
C CYS A 193 70.76 19.80 -1.99
N ARG A 194 69.94 20.38 -1.10
CA ARG A 194 68.50 20.07 -1.02
C ARG A 194 67.78 20.38 -2.33
N LEU A 195 68.10 21.51 -2.96
CA LEU A 195 67.55 21.88 -4.27
C LEU A 195 67.97 20.92 -5.38
N ALA A 196 69.19 20.39 -5.34
CA ALA A 196 69.69 19.41 -6.29
C ALA A 196 69.01 18.05 -6.12
N GLU A 197 68.86 17.58 -4.88
CA GLU A 197 68.10 16.37 -4.56
C GLU A 197 66.64 16.49 -5.02
N LEU A 198 66.01 17.65 -4.77
CA LEU A 198 64.66 17.93 -5.22
C LEU A 198 64.56 17.97 -6.75
N LYS A 199 65.49 18.63 -7.44
CA LYS A 199 65.53 18.63 -8.92
C LYS A 199 65.77 17.25 -9.51
N GLN A 200 66.58 16.41 -8.86
CA GLN A 200 66.83 15.03 -9.25
C GLN A 200 65.61 14.13 -8.99
N LEU A 201 64.86 14.41 -7.92
CA LEU A 201 63.61 13.73 -7.62
C LEU A 201 62.55 14.03 -8.68
N PHE A 202 62.34 15.32 -9.00
CA PHE A 202 61.36 15.76 -9.99
C PHE A 202 61.75 15.44 -11.45
N SER A 203 63.04 15.24 -11.75
CA SER A 203 63.46 14.81 -13.09
C SER A 203 62.98 13.39 -13.43
N LYS A 204 62.80 12.51 -12.42
CA LYS A 204 62.15 11.20 -12.60
C LYS A 204 60.75 11.34 -13.18
N TYR A 205 60.05 12.42 -12.81
CA TYR A 205 58.68 12.75 -13.23
C TYR A 205 58.62 13.69 -14.44
N LEU A 206 59.72 13.77 -15.21
CA LEU A 206 59.82 14.56 -16.45
C LEU A 206 59.56 16.07 -16.28
N VAL A 207 59.77 16.61 -15.07
CA VAL A 207 59.63 18.04 -14.82
C VAL A 207 60.95 18.76 -15.14
N PRO A 208 60.95 19.76 -16.06
CA PRO A 208 62.16 20.50 -16.39
C PRO A 208 62.72 21.30 -15.20
N SER A 209 64.04 21.28 -15.02
CA SER A 209 64.72 21.97 -13.90
C SER A 209 64.52 23.49 -13.88
N ASP A 210 64.32 24.11 -15.04
CA ASP A 210 64.07 25.55 -15.17
C ASP A 210 62.67 25.96 -14.70
N SER A 211 61.70 25.04 -14.80
CA SER A 211 60.34 25.23 -14.30
C SER A 211 60.28 25.09 -12.78
N LEU A 212 61.11 24.22 -12.19
CA LEU A 212 61.15 23.99 -10.74
C LEU A 212 61.55 25.25 -9.98
N SER A 213 62.57 25.99 -10.42
CA SER A 213 63.03 27.20 -9.73
C SER A 213 61.93 28.27 -9.60
N LYS A 214 61.05 28.38 -10.60
CA LYS A 214 59.91 29.32 -10.61
C LYS A 214 58.73 28.81 -9.77
N CYS A 215 58.56 27.50 -9.65
CA CYS A 215 57.46 26.88 -8.92
C CYS A 215 57.74 26.74 -7.42
N LEU A 216 59.00 26.57 -7.02
CA LEU A 216 59.41 26.48 -5.61
C LEU A 216 59.18 27.77 -4.83
N ALA A 217 59.02 28.92 -5.51
CA ALA A 217 58.73 30.20 -4.88
C ALA A 217 57.26 30.36 -4.43
N SER A 218 56.35 29.46 -4.84
CA SER A 218 54.92 29.59 -4.58
C SER A 218 54.33 28.27 -4.08
N SER A 219 53.74 28.31 -2.88
CA SER A 219 53.07 27.14 -2.27
C SER A 219 52.05 26.49 -3.21
N THR A 220 51.24 27.28 -3.92
CA THR A 220 50.22 26.74 -4.84
C THR A 220 50.79 26.09 -6.10
N LYS A 221 51.92 26.60 -6.61
CA LYS A 221 52.61 25.99 -7.77
C LYS A 221 53.34 24.72 -7.36
N PHE A 222 53.91 24.69 -6.15
CA PHE A 222 54.50 23.50 -5.58
C PHE A 222 53.45 22.41 -5.35
N ASP A 223 52.27 22.75 -4.82
CA ASP A 223 51.15 21.81 -4.65
C ASP A 223 50.72 21.18 -6.00
N ARG A 224 50.73 21.95 -7.10
CA ARG A 224 50.46 21.43 -8.46
C ARG A 224 51.55 20.47 -8.95
N LEU A 225 52.81 20.72 -8.60
CA LEU A 225 53.92 19.82 -8.94
C LEU A 225 53.83 18.50 -8.18
N ILE A 226 53.49 18.55 -6.89
CA ILE A 226 53.23 17.35 -6.10
C ILE A 226 52.03 16.59 -6.67
N ALA A 227 50.94 17.27 -7.02
CA ALA A 227 49.80 16.64 -7.69
C ALA A 227 50.20 16.01 -9.03
N HIS A 228 51.12 16.63 -9.79
CA HIS A 228 51.65 16.05 -11.03
C HIS A 228 52.48 14.79 -10.77
N MET A 229 53.38 14.80 -9.76
CA MET A 229 54.13 13.59 -9.37
C MET A 229 53.19 12.43 -9.01
N ILE A 230 52.17 12.73 -8.22
CA ILE A 230 51.18 11.75 -7.76
C ILE A 230 50.34 11.20 -8.93
N ALA A 231 50.04 12.03 -9.94
CA ALA A 231 49.24 11.65 -11.10
C ALA A 231 50.00 10.85 -12.17
N GLN A 232 51.33 10.77 -12.11
CA GLN A 232 52.16 10.08 -13.11
C GLN A 232 52.13 8.56 -12.90
N GLU A 233 51.11 7.91 -13.47
CA GLU A 233 50.86 6.47 -13.32
C GLU A 233 51.94 5.57 -13.92
N ALA A 234 52.67 6.06 -14.93
CA ALA A 234 53.72 5.31 -15.62
C ALA A 234 55.01 5.12 -14.79
N ILE A 235 55.16 5.85 -13.68
CA ILE A 235 56.40 5.91 -12.91
C ILE A 235 56.17 5.31 -11.51
N GLY A 236 56.80 4.16 -11.27
CA GLY A 236 56.84 3.50 -9.96
C GLY A 236 55.50 2.90 -9.48
N SER A 237 55.52 2.33 -8.28
CA SER A 237 54.31 1.91 -7.56
C SER A 237 53.66 3.09 -6.84
N GLU A 238 52.39 2.96 -6.48
CA GLU A 238 51.64 4.00 -5.74
C GLU A 238 52.35 4.41 -4.44
N LYS A 239 52.94 3.45 -3.73
CA LYS A 239 53.70 3.68 -2.51
C LYS A 239 54.99 4.46 -2.77
N SER A 240 55.74 4.12 -3.83
CA SER A 240 56.97 4.86 -4.15
C SER A 240 56.70 6.32 -4.54
N ARG A 241 55.55 6.61 -5.18
CA ARG A 241 55.15 7.99 -5.52
C ARG A 241 54.79 8.79 -4.28
N LEU A 242 54.15 8.15 -3.30
CA LEU A 242 53.86 8.77 -2.01
C LEU A 242 55.15 9.06 -1.24
N ASP A 243 56.07 8.10 -1.18
CA ASP A 243 57.36 8.26 -0.50
C ASP A 243 58.20 9.36 -1.15
N ASP A 244 58.24 9.42 -2.49
CA ASP A 244 58.89 10.52 -3.22
C ASP A 244 58.20 11.87 -2.95
N ALA A 245 56.86 11.93 -2.89
CA ALA A 245 56.15 13.18 -2.59
C ALA A 245 56.36 13.66 -1.14
N LEU A 246 56.46 12.73 -0.18
CA LEU A 246 56.80 13.04 1.22
C LEU A 246 58.25 13.52 1.33
N LEU A 247 59.19 12.87 0.64
CA LEU A 247 60.59 13.30 0.55
C LEU A 247 60.70 14.71 -0.05
N ALA A 248 59.91 15.03 -1.07
CA ALA A 248 59.87 16.38 -1.65
C ALA A 248 59.43 17.46 -0.65
N VAL A 249 58.52 17.14 0.27
CA VAL A 249 58.08 18.05 1.35
C VAL A 249 59.13 18.17 2.45
N GLU A 250 59.80 17.07 2.81
CA GLU A 250 60.92 17.11 3.77
C GLU A 250 62.07 17.98 3.27
N LEU A 251 62.39 17.88 1.97
CA LEU A 251 63.42 18.70 1.32
C LEU A 251 63.03 20.17 1.16
N ASN A 252 61.73 20.48 1.11
CA ASN A 252 61.21 21.84 1.01
C ASN A 252 59.89 22.05 1.80
N PRO A 253 59.96 22.53 3.05
CA PRO A 253 58.82 22.57 3.99
C PRO A 253 57.78 23.67 3.70
N ILE A 254 57.60 24.08 2.44
CA ILE A 254 56.60 25.07 2.00
C ILE A 254 55.18 24.47 1.99
N ALA A 255 55.06 23.16 1.78
CA ALA A 255 53.79 22.43 1.88
C ALA A 255 53.80 21.57 3.14
N SER A 256 52.62 21.37 3.76
CA SER A 256 52.51 20.48 4.91
C SER A 256 52.34 19.02 4.47
N LYS A 257 52.89 18.09 5.25
CA LYS A 257 52.69 16.63 5.11
C LYS A 257 51.20 16.28 4.89
N MET A 258 50.32 16.89 5.68
CA MET A 258 48.87 16.71 5.61
C MET A 258 48.28 17.04 4.21
N ARG A 259 48.75 18.10 3.55
CA ARG A 259 48.25 18.48 2.20
C ARG A 259 48.63 17.45 1.13
N VAL A 260 49.80 16.83 1.24
CA VAL A 260 50.24 15.78 0.33
C VAL A 260 49.42 14.52 0.52
N LEU A 261 49.19 14.11 1.77
CA LEU A 261 48.34 12.96 2.09
C LEU A 261 46.90 13.14 1.55
N ILE A 262 46.33 14.34 1.69
CA ILE A 262 45.00 14.66 1.13
C ILE A 262 45.03 14.64 -0.40
N SER A 263 46.09 15.14 -1.04
CA SER A 263 46.21 15.15 -2.51
C SER A 263 46.37 13.75 -3.07
N PHE A 264 47.11 12.89 -2.38
CA PHE A 264 47.26 11.47 -2.69
C PHE A 264 45.93 10.72 -2.52
N GLY A 265 45.27 10.86 -1.36
CA GLY A 265 43.96 10.25 -1.13
C GLY A 265 42.92 10.70 -2.16
N TYR A 266 42.90 11.98 -2.53
CA TYR A 266 41.99 12.48 -3.57
C TYR A 266 42.34 11.92 -4.97
N ARG A 267 43.62 11.64 -5.27
CA ARG A 267 43.98 10.98 -6.52
C ARG A 267 43.52 9.52 -6.54
N LEU A 268 43.68 8.78 -5.45
CA LEU A 268 43.17 7.41 -5.34
C LEU A 268 41.66 7.34 -5.61
N VAL A 269 40.90 8.34 -5.15
CA VAL A 269 39.46 8.46 -5.46
C VAL A 269 39.20 8.65 -6.96
N GLN A 270 40.03 9.42 -7.66
CA GLN A 270 39.88 9.67 -9.11
C GLN A 270 40.25 8.45 -9.96
N THR A 271 41.26 7.69 -9.53
CA THR A 271 41.77 6.52 -10.27
C THR A 271 41.04 5.23 -9.89
N ALA A 272 40.25 5.24 -8.82
CA ALA A 272 39.46 4.08 -8.41
C ALA A 272 38.46 3.66 -9.51
N THR A 273 38.50 2.38 -9.84
CA THR A 273 37.37 1.70 -10.47
C THR A 273 36.26 1.49 -9.42
N GLN A 274 35.01 1.28 -9.84
CA GLN A 274 33.85 1.15 -8.93
C GLN A 274 34.07 0.11 -7.81
N ASP A 275 34.95 -0.89 -8.02
CA ASP A 275 35.23 -1.95 -7.05
C ASP A 275 36.56 -1.78 -6.25
N ASN A 276 37.42 -0.80 -6.57
CA ASN A 276 38.79 -0.68 -5.98
C ASN A 276 38.97 0.41 -4.91
N LEU A 277 37.90 0.77 -4.20
CA LEU A 277 37.97 1.72 -3.07
C LEU A 277 38.68 1.16 -1.83
N SER A 278 38.98 -0.14 -1.81
CA SER A 278 39.79 -0.79 -0.77
C SER A 278 41.20 -0.20 -0.65
N SER A 279 41.78 0.28 -1.76
CA SER A 279 43.08 0.96 -1.79
C SER A 279 43.07 2.26 -0.98
N LEU A 280 41.97 3.03 -1.02
CA LEU A 280 41.79 4.25 -0.25
C LEU A 280 41.70 3.95 1.25
N VAL A 281 40.94 2.92 1.64
CA VAL A 281 40.82 2.51 3.05
C VAL A 281 42.16 2.00 3.57
N ALA A 282 42.83 1.12 2.82
CA ALA A 282 44.15 0.60 3.17
C ALA A 282 45.20 1.73 3.31
N PHE A 283 45.13 2.77 2.47
CA PHE A 283 45.98 3.95 2.60
C PHE A 283 45.71 4.69 3.91
N VAL A 284 44.45 5.00 4.24
CA VAL A 284 44.15 5.73 5.48
C VAL A 284 44.45 4.88 6.73
N ASP A 285 44.20 3.57 6.68
CA ASP A 285 44.54 2.63 7.77
C ASP A 285 46.05 2.45 7.95
N SER A 286 46.87 2.71 6.91
CA SER A 286 48.33 2.67 7.02
C SER A 286 48.93 3.87 7.78
N LEU A 287 48.14 4.92 8.02
CA LEU A 287 48.55 6.11 8.75
C LEU A 287 48.35 5.93 10.26
N GLU A 288 49.03 6.76 11.06
CA GLU A 288 48.77 6.82 12.50
C GLU A 288 47.32 7.24 12.77
N LYS A 289 46.65 6.66 13.78
CA LYS A 289 45.19 6.84 14.01
C LYS A 289 44.72 8.31 14.01
N ALA A 290 45.46 9.20 14.67
CA ALA A 290 45.12 10.63 14.71
C ALA A 290 45.33 11.33 13.36
N GLU A 291 46.40 10.97 12.62
CA GLU A 291 46.67 11.49 11.28
C GLU A 291 45.63 10.97 10.27
N GLY A 292 45.29 9.68 10.32
CA GLY A 292 44.30 9.04 9.45
C GLY A 292 42.91 9.66 9.60
N ALA A 293 42.45 9.90 10.83
CA ALA A 293 41.17 10.56 11.08
C ALA A 293 41.13 12.01 10.53
N ALA A 294 42.22 12.78 10.69
CA ALA A 294 42.32 14.13 10.15
C ALA A 294 42.33 14.16 8.61
N VAL A 295 43.05 13.22 7.99
CA VAL A 295 43.07 13.04 6.52
C VAL A 295 41.69 12.66 6.00
N ALA A 296 41.02 11.69 6.63
CA ALA A 296 39.67 11.25 6.25
C ALA A 296 38.66 12.41 6.34
N THR A 297 38.67 13.17 7.43
CA THR A 297 37.76 14.32 7.64
C THR A 297 37.96 15.39 6.56
N ARG A 298 39.22 15.74 6.26
CA ARG A 298 39.52 16.77 5.26
C ARG A 298 39.26 16.29 3.83
N LEU A 299 39.45 14.99 3.54
CA LEU A 299 39.05 14.37 2.29
C LEU A 299 37.53 14.42 2.09
N LEU A 300 36.75 14.06 3.12
CA LEU A 300 35.28 14.16 3.09
C LEU A 300 34.82 15.59 2.80
N GLN A 301 35.40 16.59 3.47
CA GLN A 301 35.09 17.99 3.20
C GLN A 301 35.41 18.40 1.75
N LYS A 302 36.57 17.98 1.23
CA LYS A 302 36.97 18.28 -0.15
C LYS A 302 36.06 17.59 -1.18
N ILE A 303 35.60 16.37 -0.89
CA ILE A 303 34.63 15.66 -1.75
C ILE A 303 33.28 16.38 -1.71
N ARG A 304 32.81 16.79 -0.52
CA ARG A 304 31.58 17.59 -0.36
C ARG A 304 31.64 18.87 -1.19
N GLU A 305 32.70 19.67 -1.04
CA GLU A 305 32.91 20.90 -1.81
C GLU A 305 32.86 20.67 -3.33
N ARG A 306 33.32 19.50 -3.82
CA ARG A 306 33.27 19.13 -5.24
C ARG A 306 31.89 18.63 -5.68
N LEU A 307 31.15 17.94 -4.81
CA LEU A 307 29.78 17.49 -5.07
C LEU A 307 28.78 18.66 -5.08
N ASP A 308 29.07 19.73 -4.34
CA ASP A 308 28.23 20.92 -4.27
C ASP A 308 28.41 21.87 -5.48
N VAL A 309 29.36 21.63 -6.37
CA VAL A 309 29.51 22.42 -7.60
C VAL A 309 28.43 21.99 -8.62
N PRO A 310 27.52 22.88 -9.03
CA PRO A 310 26.33 22.53 -9.81
C PRO A 310 26.58 22.27 -11.31
N LEU A 311 27.80 22.48 -11.82
CA LEU A 311 28.10 22.39 -13.25
C LEU A 311 29.38 21.57 -13.48
N GLY A 312 29.25 20.40 -14.13
CA GLY A 312 30.33 19.83 -14.94
C GLY A 312 30.92 18.47 -14.55
N LEU A 313 30.32 17.69 -13.64
CA LEU A 313 30.74 16.31 -13.38
C LEU A 313 29.85 15.31 -14.11
N GLU A 314 30.44 14.35 -14.81
CA GLU A 314 29.69 13.23 -15.38
C GLU A 314 29.03 12.39 -14.29
N LYS A 315 27.89 11.76 -14.59
CA LYS A 315 27.15 10.89 -13.66
C LYS A 315 28.04 9.79 -13.07
N SER A 316 28.91 9.21 -13.90
CA SER A 316 29.88 8.16 -13.52
C SER A 316 30.90 8.67 -12.49
N GLU A 317 31.45 9.86 -12.69
CA GLU A 317 32.43 10.48 -11.79
C GLU A 317 31.79 10.90 -10.46
N ARG A 318 30.55 11.42 -10.51
CA ARG A 318 29.81 11.83 -9.32
C ARG A 318 29.49 10.62 -8.41
N ILE A 319 29.08 9.50 -8.99
CA ILE A 319 28.80 8.26 -8.23
C ILE A 319 30.09 7.77 -7.53
N LYS A 320 31.23 7.76 -8.24
CA LYS A 320 32.53 7.37 -7.64
C LYS A 320 32.90 8.23 -6.44
N LEU A 321 32.73 9.55 -6.55
CA LEU A 321 32.97 10.48 -5.44
C LEU A 321 32.07 10.19 -4.24
N ILE A 322 30.79 9.89 -4.48
CA ILE A 322 29.84 9.52 -3.42
C ILE A 322 30.23 8.19 -2.77
N GLU A 323 30.61 7.18 -3.54
CA GLU A 323 31.03 5.87 -3.02
C GLU A 323 32.31 5.96 -2.17
N ALA A 324 33.29 6.76 -2.62
CA ALA A 324 34.49 7.02 -1.83
C ALA A 324 34.17 7.73 -0.50
N ALA A 325 33.29 8.73 -0.53
CA ALA A 325 32.86 9.42 0.69
C ALA A 325 32.09 8.49 1.65
N LEU A 326 31.22 7.62 1.12
CA LEU A 326 30.51 6.63 1.93
C LEU A 326 31.46 5.60 2.57
N CYS A 327 32.48 5.15 1.83
CA CYS A 327 33.48 4.21 2.32
C CYS A 327 34.30 4.80 3.48
N LEU A 328 34.76 6.06 3.32
CA LEU A 328 35.44 6.80 4.38
C LEU A 328 34.53 7.07 5.59
N ALA A 329 33.28 7.50 5.36
CA ALA A 329 32.33 7.78 6.44
C ALA A 329 31.98 6.53 7.24
N GLN A 330 31.81 5.36 6.61
CA GLN A 330 31.53 4.10 7.29
C GLN A 330 32.71 3.61 8.15
N ARG A 331 33.94 3.76 7.67
CA ARG A 331 35.15 3.33 8.40
C ARG A 331 35.45 4.22 9.62
N PHE A 332 35.24 5.53 9.51
CA PHE A 332 35.65 6.52 10.52
C PHE A 332 34.52 7.09 11.40
N ALA A 333 33.29 6.59 11.26
CA ALA A 333 32.13 7.02 12.06
C ALA A 333 32.33 6.90 13.59
N GLY A 334 33.19 5.98 14.07
CA GLY A 334 33.40 5.74 15.51
C GLY A 334 34.68 6.32 16.12
N GLU A 335 35.63 6.80 15.31
CA GLU A 335 36.98 7.17 15.78
C GLU A 335 37.17 8.69 15.97
N THR A 336 36.23 9.51 15.50
CA THR A 336 36.27 10.98 15.57
C THR A 336 35.38 11.50 16.71
N VAL A 337 35.98 11.78 17.87
CA VAL A 337 35.33 12.10 19.16
C VAL A 337 34.44 13.37 19.15
N LEU A 338 34.44 14.18 18.09
CA LEU A 338 33.73 15.47 18.04
C LEU A 338 32.77 15.66 16.84
N ILE A 339 32.68 14.72 15.89
CA ILE A 339 31.96 14.91 14.60
C ILE A 339 31.20 13.63 14.15
N ALA A 340 31.00 12.65 15.03
CA ALA A 340 30.38 11.37 14.66
C ALA A 340 28.95 11.54 14.10
N ASP A 341 28.14 12.40 14.71
CA ASP A 341 26.75 12.65 14.31
C ASP A 341 26.66 13.31 12.92
N ASP A 342 27.49 14.32 12.65
CA ASP A 342 27.54 15.02 11.36
C ASP A 342 28.03 14.12 10.21
N ILE A 343 29.01 13.24 10.47
CA ILE A 343 29.48 12.25 9.48
C ILE A 343 28.38 11.23 9.18
N SER A 344 27.64 10.80 10.20
CA SER A 344 26.53 9.85 10.02
C SER A 344 25.37 10.45 9.23
N ALA A 345 25.01 11.71 9.52
CA ALA A 345 23.98 12.47 8.79
C ALA A 345 24.40 12.70 7.34
N MET A 346 25.64 13.14 7.11
CA MET A 346 26.20 13.27 5.77
C MET A 346 26.19 11.95 5.00
N ALA A 347 26.50 10.82 5.66
CA ALA A 347 26.43 9.51 5.01
C ALA A 347 24.99 9.12 4.64
N ALA A 348 23.98 9.49 5.43
CA ALA A 348 22.58 9.27 5.08
C ALA A 348 22.18 10.11 3.86
N ASP A 349 22.58 11.38 3.81
CA ASP A 349 22.36 12.27 2.68
C ASP A 349 23.05 11.76 1.40
N LEU A 350 24.30 11.33 1.50
CA LEU A 350 25.05 10.76 0.36
C LEU A 350 24.41 9.48 -0.20
N ARG A 351 23.90 8.59 0.66
CA ARG A 351 23.14 7.39 0.20
C ARG A 351 21.88 7.78 -0.55
N SER A 352 21.19 8.80 -0.07
CA SER A 352 19.96 9.34 -0.61
C SER A 352 20.20 10.00 -1.97
N VAL A 353 21.19 10.90 -2.06
CA VAL A 353 21.61 11.53 -3.33
C VAL A 353 22.06 10.50 -4.35
N ARG A 354 22.76 9.42 -3.93
CA ARG A 354 23.10 8.30 -4.82
C ARG A 354 21.84 7.61 -5.35
N ALA A 355 20.88 7.29 -4.48
CA ALA A 355 19.65 6.61 -4.87
C ALA A 355 18.82 7.45 -5.85
N LEU A 356 18.73 8.77 -5.63
CA LEU A 356 18.10 9.72 -6.55
C LEU A 356 18.74 9.70 -7.94
N GLN A 357 20.08 9.66 -8.01
CA GLN A 357 20.81 9.62 -9.29
C GLN A 357 20.70 8.28 -10.01
N THR A 358 20.74 7.16 -9.29
CA THR A 358 20.74 5.83 -9.91
C THR A 358 19.35 5.35 -10.28
N LYS A 359 18.36 5.52 -9.39
CA LYS A 359 17.00 5.02 -9.60
C LYS A 359 16.09 6.00 -10.34
N TYR A 360 16.23 7.29 -10.10
CA TYR A 360 15.28 8.32 -10.57
C TYR A 360 15.89 9.33 -11.54
N ASP A 361 17.20 9.21 -11.83
CA ASP A 361 17.96 10.12 -12.70
C ASP A 361 17.93 11.60 -12.29
N ILE A 362 17.67 11.88 -11.00
CA ILE A 362 17.63 13.24 -10.46
C ILE A 362 19.02 13.64 -9.96
N MET A 363 19.58 14.67 -10.56
CA MET A 363 20.89 15.24 -10.19
C MET A 363 20.70 16.40 -9.21
N THR A 364 21.22 16.25 -7.99
CA THR A 364 21.10 17.24 -6.90
C THR A 364 22.45 17.46 -6.22
N SER A 365 22.75 18.69 -5.79
CA SER A 365 23.87 18.97 -4.88
C SER A 365 23.56 18.57 -3.43
N LEU A 366 24.59 18.38 -2.60
CA LEU A 366 24.39 18.05 -1.18
C LEU A 366 23.81 19.26 -0.43
N ALA A 367 24.21 20.47 -0.82
CA ALA A 367 23.68 21.74 -0.33
C ALA A 367 22.17 21.90 -0.63
N GLU A 368 21.75 21.64 -1.88
CA GLU A 368 20.33 21.68 -2.26
C GLU A 368 19.51 20.59 -1.56
N PHE A 369 20.05 19.36 -1.48
CA PHE A 369 19.37 18.26 -0.78
C PHE A 369 19.15 18.57 0.70
N GLY A 370 20.05 19.31 1.35
CA GLY A 370 19.89 19.73 2.74
C GLY A 370 18.71 20.68 2.98
N HIS A 371 18.22 21.38 1.95
CA HIS A 371 17.06 22.26 2.09
C HIS A 371 15.75 21.47 2.12
N SER A 372 14.97 21.66 3.19
CA SER A 372 13.66 21.01 3.34
C SER A 372 12.69 21.37 2.20
N THR A 373 12.76 22.60 1.68
CA THR A 373 11.94 23.06 0.55
C THR A 373 12.20 22.27 -0.72
N PHE A 374 13.47 21.99 -1.03
CA PHE A 374 13.86 21.20 -2.19
C PHE A 374 13.30 19.77 -2.09
N LYS A 375 13.46 19.11 -0.93
CA LYS A 375 12.90 17.76 -0.71
C LYS A 375 11.38 17.74 -0.91
N ARG A 376 10.68 18.75 -0.39
CA ARG A 376 9.22 18.86 -0.52
C ARG A 376 8.77 19.11 -1.96
N GLN A 377 9.46 20.00 -2.69
CA GLN A 377 9.18 20.28 -4.10
C GLN A 377 9.47 19.06 -4.98
N THR A 378 10.61 18.40 -4.78
CA THR A 378 11.00 17.20 -5.54
C THR A 378 9.97 16.07 -5.38
N LEU A 379 9.43 15.86 -4.17
CA LEU A 379 8.34 14.91 -3.95
C LEU A 379 7.06 15.32 -4.68
N SER A 380 6.69 16.60 -4.63
CA SER A 380 5.53 17.14 -5.33
C SER A 380 5.65 16.95 -6.85
N ASP A 381 6.81 17.27 -7.41
CA ASP A 381 7.09 17.13 -8.83
C ASP A 381 7.04 15.65 -9.23
N TYR A 382 7.67 14.75 -8.46
CA TYR A 382 7.61 13.31 -8.71
C TYR A 382 6.19 12.74 -8.71
N ILE A 383 5.29 13.24 -7.85
CA ILE A 383 3.88 12.78 -7.81
C ILE A 383 3.11 13.27 -9.03
N ASN A 384 3.38 14.50 -9.48
CA ASN A 384 2.68 15.12 -10.61
C ASN A 384 3.29 14.76 -11.98
N GLU A 385 4.52 14.24 -12.00
CA GLU A 385 5.28 13.93 -13.20
C GLU A 385 4.78 12.65 -13.89
N GLY A 386 4.54 12.75 -15.20
CA GLY A 386 4.37 11.61 -16.09
C GLY A 386 2.94 11.17 -16.40
N GLY A 387 1.89 11.88 -15.97
CA GLY A 387 0.49 11.59 -16.30
C GLY A 387 -0.05 10.24 -15.79
N ARG A 388 0.82 9.38 -15.27
CA ARG A 388 0.52 8.09 -14.65
C ARG A 388 0.26 8.30 -13.16
N GLN A 389 -0.84 7.74 -12.66
CA GLN A 389 -1.10 7.68 -11.23
C GLN A 389 -0.07 6.79 -10.54
N LYS A 390 0.66 7.36 -9.57
CA LYS A 390 1.63 6.61 -8.76
C LYS A 390 0.97 6.00 -7.54
N SER A 391 1.42 4.81 -7.17
CA SER A 391 0.89 4.10 -5.99
C SER A 391 1.46 4.68 -4.70
N TRP A 392 0.74 4.55 -3.59
CA TRP A 392 1.25 5.02 -2.29
C TRP A 392 2.57 4.34 -1.88
N ALA A 393 2.79 3.09 -2.26
CA ALA A 393 4.04 2.37 -2.01
C ALA A 393 5.24 3.02 -2.74
N GLU A 394 5.06 3.42 -4.00
CA GLU A 394 6.08 4.13 -4.79
C GLU A 394 6.38 5.52 -4.18
N VAL A 395 5.35 6.20 -3.68
CA VAL A 395 5.50 7.51 -3.02
C VAL A 395 6.26 7.38 -1.70
N ILE A 396 5.97 6.35 -0.90
CA ILE A 396 6.72 6.07 0.34
C ILE A 396 8.17 5.71 0.02
N GLU A 397 8.43 4.87 -0.97
CA GLU A 397 9.81 4.52 -1.35
C GLU A 397 10.59 5.77 -1.77
N PHE A 398 9.98 6.63 -2.59
CA PHE A 398 10.61 7.87 -3.02
C PHE A 398 10.82 8.85 -1.85
N ALA A 399 9.84 9.03 -0.98
CA ALA A 399 9.95 9.90 0.18
C ALA A 399 11.00 9.40 1.19
N ALA A 400 11.12 8.08 1.36
CA ALA A 400 12.18 7.46 2.14
C ALA A 400 13.56 7.74 1.53
N THR A 401 13.69 7.74 0.19
CA THR A 401 14.94 8.19 -0.46
C THR A 401 15.23 9.68 -0.29
N LEU A 402 14.24 10.52 0.02
CA LEU A 402 14.44 11.94 0.35
C LEU A 402 14.71 12.17 1.86
N LEU A 403 14.62 11.14 2.69
CA LEU A 403 14.68 11.24 4.15
C LEU A 403 13.60 12.19 4.72
N LEU A 404 12.41 12.19 4.12
CA LEU A 404 11.26 12.93 4.63
C LEU A 404 10.58 12.15 5.76
N SER A 405 10.00 12.87 6.72
CA SER A 405 9.18 12.23 7.74
C SER A 405 7.90 11.66 7.11
N ARG A 406 7.34 10.61 7.72
CA ARG A 406 6.09 10.00 7.24
C ARG A 406 4.93 11.00 7.24
N LEU A 407 4.91 11.89 8.23
CA LEU A 407 3.91 12.96 8.33
C LEU A 407 4.02 13.97 7.18
N ASP A 408 5.22 14.48 6.91
CA ASP A 408 5.47 15.42 5.81
C ASP A 408 5.10 14.79 4.47
N THR A 409 5.41 13.50 4.30
CA THR A 409 5.10 12.73 3.10
C THR A 409 3.60 12.66 2.87
N CYS A 410 2.82 12.33 3.91
CA CYS A 410 1.37 12.28 3.84
C CYS A 410 0.77 13.67 3.52
N GLU A 411 1.25 14.74 4.15
CA GLU A 411 0.76 16.10 3.89
C GLU A 411 0.99 16.53 2.43
N ILE A 412 2.19 16.28 1.89
CA ILE A 412 2.55 16.63 0.51
C ILE A 412 1.78 15.77 -0.48
N ALA A 413 1.73 14.46 -0.25
CA ALA A 413 0.99 13.54 -1.11
C ALA A 413 -0.50 13.86 -1.14
N MET A 414 -1.08 14.24 0.01
CA MET A 414 -2.48 14.64 0.09
C MET A 414 -2.74 15.93 -0.69
N LYS A 415 -1.86 16.94 -0.57
CA LYS A 415 -1.96 18.19 -1.35
C LYS A 415 -1.84 17.95 -2.86
N CYS A 416 -0.90 17.12 -3.29
CA CYS A 416 -0.72 16.78 -4.70
C CYS A 416 -1.93 15.98 -5.23
N ALA A 417 -2.40 14.99 -4.47
CA ALA A 417 -3.56 14.19 -4.84
C ALA A 417 -4.86 15.03 -4.90
N MET A 418 -5.03 16.03 -4.04
CA MET A 418 -6.11 17.02 -4.13
C MET A 418 -6.02 17.85 -5.42
N GLY A 419 -4.83 18.33 -5.78
CA GLY A 419 -4.61 19.09 -7.02
C GLY A 419 -4.87 18.27 -8.28
N ALA A 420 -4.42 17.00 -8.28
CA ALA A 420 -4.63 16.06 -9.38
C ALA A 420 -6.02 15.39 -9.40
N ARG A 421 -6.87 15.65 -8.39
CA ARG A 421 -8.17 14.99 -8.17
C ARG A 421 -8.10 13.45 -8.23
N ASN A 422 -7.08 12.85 -7.61
CA ASN A 422 -6.92 11.39 -7.57
C ASN A 422 -7.45 10.81 -6.24
N PRO A 423 -8.67 10.27 -6.18
CA PRO A 423 -9.26 9.81 -4.92
C PRO A 423 -8.60 8.54 -4.36
N HIS A 424 -8.05 7.67 -5.21
CA HIS A 424 -7.41 6.43 -4.78
C HIS A 424 -6.16 6.71 -3.93
N LEU A 425 -5.29 7.62 -4.38
CA LEU A 425 -4.12 8.03 -3.63
C LEU A 425 -4.51 8.76 -2.33
N MET A 426 -5.54 9.62 -2.37
CA MET A 426 -6.05 10.32 -1.18
C MET A 426 -6.53 9.36 -0.09
N LEU A 427 -7.29 8.32 -0.45
CA LEU A 427 -7.79 7.33 0.51
C LEU A 427 -6.68 6.45 1.09
N GLN A 428 -5.67 6.09 0.28
CA GLN A 428 -4.51 5.32 0.75
C GLN A 428 -3.66 6.12 1.74
N VAL A 429 -3.40 7.41 1.43
CA VAL A 429 -2.71 8.33 2.35
C VAL A 429 -3.50 8.51 3.65
N LEU A 430 -4.83 8.59 3.55
CA LEU A 430 -5.71 8.73 4.71
C LEU A 430 -5.70 7.49 5.62
N ASP A 431 -5.71 6.26 5.06
CA ASP A 431 -5.60 5.04 5.89
C ASP A 431 -4.28 5.04 6.67
N ASP A 432 -3.17 5.42 6.02
CA ASP A 432 -1.86 5.47 6.66
C ASP A 432 -1.75 6.55 7.76
N LEU A 433 -2.35 7.72 7.53
CA LEU A 433 -2.45 8.78 8.54
C LEU A 433 -3.26 8.34 9.76
N LEU A 434 -4.41 7.68 9.53
CA LEU A 434 -5.30 7.20 10.59
C LEU A 434 -4.67 6.05 11.39
N LEU A 435 -3.83 5.21 10.77
CA LEU A 435 -3.11 4.13 11.45
C LEU A 435 -1.97 4.64 12.35
N ASN A 436 -1.22 5.66 11.92
CA ASN A 436 0.05 6.02 12.55
C ASN A 436 0.03 7.32 13.38
N HIS A 437 -0.92 8.24 13.13
CA HIS A 437 -0.85 9.62 13.65
C HIS A 437 -2.17 10.17 14.25
N GLY A 438 -3.09 9.29 14.66
CA GLY A 438 -4.46 9.63 15.04
C GLY A 438 -4.65 10.72 16.12
N ASP A 439 -3.69 10.92 17.03
CA ASP A 439 -3.94 11.74 18.24
C ASP A 439 -3.49 13.22 18.15
N HIS A 440 -2.57 13.57 17.26
CA HIS A 440 -1.91 14.90 17.30
C HIS A 440 -2.41 15.93 16.25
N LEU A 441 -3.15 15.51 15.21
CA LEU A 441 -3.54 16.36 14.05
C LEU A 441 -5.03 16.25 13.66
N LEU A 442 -5.90 16.04 14.66
CA LEU A 442 -7.32 15.70 14.50
C LEU A 442 -8.10 16.67 13.57
N GLY A 443 -7.79 17.96 13.58
CA GLY A 443 -8.50 18.98 12.78
C GLY A 443 -8.19 18.92 11.28
N ASP A 444 -6.91 18.87 10.92
CA ASP A 444 -6.48 18.86 9.52
C ASP A 444 -6.79 17.52 8.85
N ILE A 445 -6.69 16.41 9.61
CA ILE A 445 -7.05 15.07 9.13
C ILE A 445 -8.53 14.98 8.73
N VAL A 446 -9.43 15.57 9.51
CA VAL A 446 -10.87 15.56 9.19
C VAL A 446 -11.15 16.34 7.90
N ASN A 447 -10.55 17.53 7.73
CA ASN A 447 -10.71 18.30 6.49
C ASN A 447 -10.15 17.53 5.28
N MET A 448 -8.98 16.91 5.42
CA MET A 448 -8.38 16.05 4.40
C MET A 448 -9.29 14.86 4.07
N ALA A 449 -9.86 14.20 5.07
CA ALA A 449 -10.78 13.08 4.89
C ALA A 449 -12.08 13.49 4.16
N ILE A 450 -12.67 14.64 4.52
CA ILE A 450 -13.87 15.17 3.86
C ILE A 450 -13.58 15.48 2.39
N ASN A 451 -12.43 16.10 2.10
CA ASN A 451 -12.02 16.37 0.73
C ASN A 451 -11.79 15.08 -0.06
N ALA A 452 -11.18 14.05 0.54
CA ALA A 452 -11.05 12.73 -0.09
C ALA A 452 -12.42 12.14 -0.41
N CYS A 453 -13.35 12.18 0.54
CA CYS A 453 -14.71 11.68 0.36
C CYS A 453 -15.45 12.43 -0.77
N ARG A 454 -15.34 13.77 -0.82
CA ARG A 454 -15.95 14.58 -1.89
C ARG A 454 -15.34 14.26 -3.25
N CYS A 455 -14.00 14.20 -3.36
CA CYS A 455 -13.32 13.81 -4.59
C CYS A 455 -13.71 12.40 -5.05
N SER A 456 -13.85 11.45 -4.12
CA SER A 456 -14.31 10.10 -4.44
C SER A 456 -15.73 10.08 -5.01
N LEU A 457 -16.65 10.89 -4.45
CA LEU A 457 -18.02 11.02 -5.00
C LEU A 457 -18.04 11.68 -6.38
N GLU A 458 -17.23 12.73 -6.59
CA GLU A 458 -17.09 13.36 -7.91
C GLU A 458 -16.52 12.39 -8.94
N TYR A 459 -15.55 11.58 -8.55
CA TYR A 459 -14.98 10.55 -9.41
C TYR A 459 -15.99 9.46 -9.77
N LEU A 460 -16.78 8.99 -8.79
CA LEU A 460 -17.86 8.02 -9.02
C LEU A 460 -18.90 8.53 -10.05
N ALA A 461 -19.18 9.82 -10.04
CA ALA A 461 -20.13 10.44 -10.96
C ALA A 461 -19.60 10.60 -12.40
N LEU A 462 -18.27 10.61 -12.58
CA LEU A 462 -17.61 10.87 -13.86
C LEU A 462 -17.14 9.59 -14.58
N LEU A 463 -17.32 8.42 -13.98
CA LEU A 463 -16.79 7.15 -14.51
C LEU A 463 -17.61 6.64 -15.71
N PRO A 464 -16.97 6.41 -16.87
CA PRO A 464 -17.59 5.75 -18.02
C PRO A 464 -17.63 4.21 -17.88
N ASP A 465 -18.34 3.56 -18.81
CA ASP A 465 -18.74 2.13 -18.86
C ASP A 465 -17.66 1.05 -18.65
N GLN A 466 -16.39 1.40 -18.47
CA GLN A 466 -15.29 0.46 -18.22
C GLN A 466 -14.53 0.86 -16.94
N GLY A 467 -14.85 0.20 -15.83
CA GLY A 467 -14.18 0.48 -14.55
C GLY A 467 -14.84 -0.07 -13.29
N LEU A 468 -15.74 -1.07 -13.38
CA LEU A 468 -16.45 -1.61 -12.21
C LEU A 468 -15.52 -2.02 -11.07
N ASN A 469 -14.37 -2.62 -11.37
CA ASN A 469 -13.41 -3.03 -10.35
C ASN A 469 -12.87 -1.83 -9.56
N LEU A 470 -12.57 -0.71 -10.24
CA LEU A 470 -12.08 0.52 -9.60
C LEU A 470 -13.17 1.16 -8.73
N VAL A 471 -14.43 1.11 -9.17
CA VAL A 471 -15.60 1.56 -8.38
C VAL A 471 -15.74 0.73 -7.11
N VAL A 472 -15.72 -0.60 -7.23
CA VAL A 472 -15.86 -1.52 -6.11
C VAL A 472 -14.71 -1.34 -5.13
N GLU A 473 -13.47 -1.27 -5.60
CA GLU A 473 -12.29 -1.01 -4.76
C GLU A 473 -12.43 0.32 -4.00
N LEU A 474 -12.82 1.41 -4.69
CA LEU A 474 -13.03 2.72 -4.09
C LEU A 474 -14.08 2.66 -2.97
N VAL A 475 -15.25 2.07 -3.24
CA VAL A 475 -16.36 1.95 -2.28
C VAL A 475 -15.96 1.08 -1.09
N GLN A 476 -15.23 -0.01 -1.31
CA GLN A 476 -14.70 -0.86 -0.23
C GLN A 476 -13.71 -0.09 0.66
N THR A 477 -12.79 0.68 0.07
CA THR A 477 -11.90 1.55 0.86
C THR A 477 -12.67 2.60 1.66
N LEU A 478 -13.69 3.23 1.07
CA LEU A 478 -14.54 4.18 1.81
C LEU A 478 -15.26 3.49 2.98
N HIS A 479 -15.86 2.31 2.75
CA HIS A 479 -16.56 1.55 3.79
C HIS A 479 -15.65 1.21 4.98
N LYS A 480 -14.38 0.85 4.71
CA LYS A 480 -13.37 0.58 5.74
C LYS A 480 -12.96 1.84 6.52
N LEU A 481 -12.88 2.99 5.86
CA LEU A 481 -12.31 4.22 6.43
C LEU A 481 -13.33 5.10 7.16
N LEU A 482 -14.56 5.18 6.66
CA LEU A 482 -15.59 6.06 7.20
C LEU A 482 -15.85 5.90 8.70
N PRO A 483 -15.93 4.68 9.28
CA PRO A 483 -16.11 4.52 10.73
C PRO A 483 -14.98 5.16 11.54
N LYS A 484 -13.72 5.05 11.07
CA LYS A 484 -12.56 5.66 11.73
C LYS A 484 -12.63 7.18 11.69
N VAL A 485 -13.03 7.74 10.55
CA VAL A 485 -13.17 9.20 10.35
C VAL A 485 -14.30 9.77 11.20
N ILE A 486 -15.44 9.07 11.31
CA ILE A 486 -16.60 9.51 12.10
C ILE A 486 -16.24 9.66 13.59
N VAL A 487 -15.47 8.73 14.16
CA VAL A 487 -15.05 8.80 15.57
C VAL A 487 -14.23 10.06 15.86
N ILE A 488 -13.50 10.55 14.87
CA ILE A 488 -12.62 11.71 14.99
C ILE A 488 -13.36 13.03 14.70
N CYS A 489 -14.44 12.99 13.93
CA CYS A 489 -15.17 14.17 13.50
C CYS A 489 -16.01 14.79 14.64
N ARG A 490 -15.68 16.03 15.04
CA ARG A 490 -16.40 16.77 16.10
C ARG A 490 -17.37 17.83 15.61
N LYS A 491 -17.26 18.25 14.34
CA LYS A 491 -18.10 19.31 13.75
C LYS A 491 -19.42 18.73 13.26
N GLU A 492 -20.53 19.35 13.65
CA GLU A 492 -21.88 18.90 13.31
C GLU A 492 -22.19 18.82 11.80
N PRO A 493 -21.86 19.83 10.94
CA PRO A 493 -22.19 19.74 9.51
C PRO A 493 -21.41 18.64 8.80
N ASP A 494 -20.15 18.46 9.17
CA ASP A 494 -19.26 17.43 8.63
C ASP A 494 -19.71 16.03 9.07
N LEU A 495 -20.13 15.89 10.33
CA LEU A 495 -20.70 14.65 10.84
C LEU A 495 -21.99 14.27 10.10
N ARG A 496 -22.88 15.23 9.83
CA ARG A 496 -24.10 14.97 9.04
C ARG A 496 -23.76 14.51 7.62
N PHE A 497 -22.77 15.12 6.97
CA PHE A 497 -22.30 14.68 5.65
C PHE A 497 -21.73 13.26 5.70
N LEU A 498 -20.85 12.97 6.66
CA LEU A 498 -20.25 11.65 6.83
C LEU A 498 -21.29 10.56 7.13
N LEU A 499 -22.31 10.85 7.95
CA LEU A 499 -23.40 9.90 8.22
C LEU A 499 -24.24 9.60 6.97
N LYS A 500 -24.55 10.61 6.14
CA LYS A 500 -25.21 10.40 4.85
C LYS A 500 -24.34 9.56 3.91
N LEU A 501 -23.05 9.85 3.86
CA LEU A 501 -22.09 9.12 3.05
C LEU A 501 -21.96 7.65 3.50
N THR A 502 -21.92 7.39 4.80
CA THR A 502 -21.91 6.02 5.33
C THR A 502 -23.17 5.26 4.94
N ALA A 503 -24.35 5.87 5.08
CA ALA A 503 -25.59 5.22 4.64
C ALA A 503 -25.59 4.90 3.13
N TYR A 504 -25.03 5.79 2.30
CA TYR A 504 -24.86 5.55 0.87
C TYR A 504 -23.86 4.44 0.57
N VAL A 505 -22.69 4.45 1.20
CA VAL A 505 -21.64 3.44 0.99
C VAL A 505 -22.11 2.07 1.48
N ASP A 506 -22.82 2.00 2.61
CA ASP A 506 -23.40 0.77 3.12
C ASP A 506 -24.44 0.20 2.14
N PHE A 507 -25.33 1.07 1.62
CA PHE A 507 -26.27 0.67 0.58
C PHE A 507 -25.57 0.18 -0.70
N PHE A 508 -24.53 0.89 -1.15
CA PHE A 508 -23.72 0.48 -2.30
C PHE A 508 -23.09 -0.90 -2.07
N MET A 509 -22.50 -1.14 -0.90
CA MET A 509 -21.95 -2.44 -0.52
C MET A 509 -23.01 -3.54 -0.53
N GLN A 510 -24.25 -3.28 -0.10
CA GLN A 510 -25.34 -4.25 -0.21
C GLN A 510 -25.70 -4.58 -1.67
N VAL A 511 -25.73 -3.59 -2.56
CA VAL A 511 -25.96 -3.82 -4.00
C VAL A 511 -24.82 -4.65 -4.61
N ILE A 512 -23.56 -4.35 -4.28
CA ILE A 512 -22.40 -5.15 -4.73
C ILE A 512 -22.52 -6.59 -4.22
N ASN A 513 -22.83 -6.78 -2.94
CA ASN A 513 -23.02 -8.12 -2.36
C ASN A 513 -24.15 -8.88 -3.07
N GLN A 514 -25.25 -8.21 -3.41
CA GLN A 514 -26.36 -8.83 -4.14
C GLN A 514 -25.98 -9.23 -5.58
N CYS A 515 -25.07 -8.49 -6.22
CA CYS A 515 -24.51 -8.85 -7.52
C CYS A 515 -23.59 -10.08 -7.44
N LEU A 516 -23.07 -10.43 -6.26
CA LEU A 516 -22.18 -11.57 -6.03
C LEU A 516 -22.91 -12.84 -5.57
N VAL A 517 -24.23 -12.78 -5.35
CA VAL A 517 -25.03 -13.97 -4.97
C VAL A 517 -25.17 -14.90 -6.20
N ASP A 518 -24.65 -16.12 -6.09
CA ASP A 518 -24.78 -17.15 -7.14
C ASP A 518 -26.18 -17.77 -7.15
N GLU A 519 -26.67 -18.11 -8.35
CA GLU A 519 -28.01 -18.71 -8.59
C GLU A 519 -28.23 -20.03 -7.83
N THR A 520 -27.16 -20.74 -7.46
CA THR A 520 -27.21 -22.06 -6.83
C THR A 520 -27.20 -22.04 -5.31
N ALA A 521 -27.19 -20.86 -4.66
CA ALA A 521 -27.41 -20.78 -3.23
C ALA A 521 -28.90 -21.02 -2.93
N GLU A 522 -29.36 -22.26 -3.13
CA GLU A 522 -30.47 -22.76 -2.34
C GLU A 522 -30.20 -22.37 -0.89
N SER A 523 -31.21 -21.79 -0.25
CA SER A 523 -31.23 -21.45 1.16
C SER A 523 -31.14 -22.71 2.03
N GLY A 524 -30.02 -23.41 1.95
CA GLY A 524 -29.67 -24.61 2.68
C GLY A 524 -28.33 -24.35 3.34
N GLY A 525 -28.36 -23.87 4.58
CA GLY A 525 -27.15 -23.50 5.29
C GLY A 525 -27.46 -22.82 6.61
N ASP A 526 -27.86 -23.65 7.56
CA ASP A 526 -27.74 -23.43 9.00
C ASP A 526 -26.47 -22.62 9.32
N GLY A 527 -26.65 -21.35 9.67
CA GLY A 527 -25.54 -20.41 9.74
C GLY A 527 -26.01 -18.97 9.96
N GLY A 528 -26.24 -18.61 11.22
CA GLY A 528 -26.42 -17.22 11.62
C GLY A 528 -27.38 -17.08 12.78
N THR A 529 -26.83 -17.21 13.99
CA THR A 529 -27.33 -16.64 15.24
C THR A 529 -28.80 -16.88 15.54
N GLU A 530 -29.08 -17.95 16.30
CA GLU A 530 -30.28 -18.03 17.13
C GLU A 530 -30.33 -16.83 18.09
N VAL A 531 -30.86 -15.69 17.63
CA VAL A 531 -31.35 -14.67 18.54
C VAL A 531 -32.62 -15.23 19.15
N ARG A 532 -32.45 -15.92 20.28
CA ARG A 532 -33.53 -16.43 21.12
C ARG A 532 -34.23 -15.23 21.77
N GLY A 533 -35.19 -14.67 21.04
CA GLY A 533 -36.22 -13.77 21.53
C GLY A 533 -37.49 -14.56 21.87
N ILE A 534 -38.11 -14.21 23.00
CA ILE A 534 -39.13 -14.99 23.71
C ILE A 534 -40.38 -15.27 22.82
N HIS A 535 -40.54 -16.55 22.45
CA HIS A 535 -41.73 -17.21 21.89
C HIS A 535 -42.10 -17.07 20.38
N ARG A 536 -41.24 -17.50 19.44
CA ARG A 536 -41.59 -18.33 18.23
C ARG A 536 -40.39 -18.45 17.27
N ARG A 537 -40.47 -19.40 16.31
CA ARG A 537 -39.56 -19.47 15.14
C ARG A 537 -39.61 -18.14 14.39
N LEU A 538 -38.60 -17.29 14.57
CA LEU A 538 -38.36 -16.14 13.71
C LEU A 538 -37.77 -16.66 12.40
N GLY A 539 -38.33 -16.25 11.26
CA GLY A 539 -37.59 -16.33 10.00
C GLY A 539 -36.71 -15.11 9.90
N ASP A 540 -35.49 -15.28 9.40
CA ASP A 540 -34.60 -14.16 9.09
C ASP A 540 -34.67 -13.88 7.59
N TYR A 541 -35.20 -12.71 7.21
CA TYR A 541 -35.24 -12.32 5.80
C TYR A 541 -34.04 -11.42 5.46
N ARG A 542 -33.03 -12.00 4.78
CA ARG A 542 -31.81 -11.29 4.35
C ARG A 542 -31.95 -10.73 2.93
N PHE A 543 -31.15 -9.74 2.52
CA PHE A 543 -31.13 -9.21 1.14
C PHE A 543 -30.95 -10.31 0.08
N SER A 544 -30.12 -11.32 0.33
CA SER A 544 -29.94 -12.48 -0.56
C SER A 544 -31.23 -13.28 -0.81
N SER A 545 -32.25 -13.10 0.02
CA SER A 545 -33.58 -13.67 -0.15
C SER A 545 -34.31 -13.17 -1.38
N ASP A 546 -34.01 -11.96 -1.87
CA ASP A 546 -34.62 -11.42 -3.08
C ASP A 546 -34.07 -12.08 -4.37
N GLY A 547 -33.00 -12.88 -4.27
CA GLY A 547 -32.35 -13.53 -5.40
C GLY A 547 -31.30 -12.65 -6.08
N ALA A 548 -30.51 -13.22 -6.99
CA ALA A 548 -29.41 -12.53 -7.66
C ALA A 548 -29.89 -11.32 -8.46
N LEU A 549 -29.09 -10.25 -8.45
CA LEU A 549 -29.31 -9.11 -9.34
C LEU A 549 -28.62 -9.39 -10.69
N PHE A 550 -29.44 -9.49 -11.76
CA PHE A 550 -28.97 -9.92 -13.08
C PHE A 550 -28.19 -8.84 -13.84
N ASP A 551 -28.64 -7.58 -13.80
CA ASP A 551 -27.95 -6.46 -14.42
C ASP A 551 -26.91 -5.85 -13.46
N LYS A 552 -25.83 -6.60 -13.20
CA LYS A 552 -24.79 -6.23 -12.23
C LYS A 552 -24.15 -4.89 -12.56
N GLU A 553 -23.84 -4.67 -13.84
CA GLU A 553 -23.21 -3.43 -14.31
C GLU A 553 -24.18 -2.25 -14.26
N GLY A 554 -25.44 -2.46 -14.69
CA GLY A 554 -26.49 -1.46 -14.61
C GLY A 554 -26.79 -1.03 -13.17
N ALA A 555 -26.86 -1.96 -12.23
CA ALA A 555 -27.10 -1.64 -10.82
C ALA A 555 -25.94 -0.86 -10.18
N VAL A 556 -24.69 -1.30 -10.35
CA VAL A 556 -23.51 -0.59 -9.82
C VAL A 556 -23.41 0.81 -10.42
N ARG A 557 -23.68 0.96 -11.72
CA ARG A 557 -23.73 2.26 -12.40
C ARG A 557 -24.85 3.15 -11.85
N ALA A 558 -26.06 2.60 -11.72
CA ALA A 558 -27.22 3.34 -11.22
C ALA A 558 -26.98 3.88 -9.79
N VAL A 559 -26.30 3.11 -8.92
CA VAL A 559 -25.93 3.61 -7.59
C VAL A 559 -24.81 4.65 -7.66
N ALA A 560 -23.77 4.45 -8.49
CA ALA A 560 -22.68 5.41 -8.66
C ALA A 560 -23.16 6.79 -9.14
N MET A 561 -24.16 6.82 -10.04
CA MET A 561 -24.78 8.05 -10.54
C MET A 561 -25.52 8.84 -9.45
N LEU A 562 -25.80 8.25 -8.28
CA LEU A 562 -26.39 8.98 -7.15
C LEU A 562 -25.36 9.80 -6.35
N ALA A 563 -24.06 9.57 -6.55
CA ALA A 563 -22.99 10.27 -5.82
C ALA A 563 -23.13 11.81 -5.82
N PRO A 564 -23.49 12.50 -6.94
CA PRO A 564 -23.73 13.94 -6.95
C PRO A 564 -24.86 14.41 -6.04
N SER A 565 -25.87 13.57 -5.81
CA SER A 565 -27.01 13.90 -4.92
C SER A 565 -26.54 14.14 -3.49
N LEU A 566 -25.49 13.44 -3.04
CA LEU A 566 -24.89 13.61 -1.72
C LEU A 566 -24.07 14.90 -1.59
N LEU A 567 -23.59 15.43 -2.71
CA LEU A 567 -22.84 16.70 -2.77
C LEU A 567 -23.78 17.93 -2.82
N GLY A 568 -25.09 17.72 -2.94
CA GLY A 568 -26.10 18.79 -3.03
C GLY A 568 -26.39 19.27 -4.45
N ASN A 569 -25.91 18.56 -5.49
CA ASN A 569 -26.24 18.87 -6.88
C ASN A 569 -27.62 18.27 -7.22
N SER A 570 -28.62 19.14 -7.50
CA SER A 570 -30.02 18.71 -7.66
C SER A 570 -30.51 18.59 -9.11
N ALA A 571 -29.69 18.92 -10.11
CA ALA A 571 -30.17 19.10 -11.49
C ALA A 571 -30.68 17.81 -12.17
N THR A 572 -30.07 16.66 -11.89
CA THR A 572 -30.46 15.34 -12.46
C THR A 572 -30.91 14.33 -11.40
N ALA A 573 -30.81 14.70 -10.13
CA ALA A 573 -30.89 13.76 -9.02
C ALA A 573 -32.21 12.97 -9.03
N GLU A 574 -33.36 13.62 -9.22
CA GLU A 574 -34.66 12.93 -9.28
C GLU A 574 -34.74 11.86 -10.38
N ALA A 575 -34.18 12.15 -11.56
CA ALA A 575 -34.13 11.20 -12.67
C ALA A 575 -33.23 10.00 -12.34
N ASP A 576 -32.05 10.25 -11.75
CA ASP A 576 -31.09 9.21 -11.36
C ASP A 576 -31.70 8.27 -10.28
N TRP A 577 -32.37 8.84 -9.27
CA TRP A 577 -33.10 8.06 -8.26
C TRP A 577 -34.25 7.25 -8.86
N SER A 578 -35.03 7.82 -9.78
CA SER A 578 -36.11 7.09 -10.45
C SER A 578 -35.59 5.90 -11.28
N THR A 579 -34.43 6.07 -11.91
CA THR A 579 -33.77 5.03 -12.70
C THR A 579 -33.36 3.86 -11.81
N LEU A 580 -32.68 4.12 -10.67
CA LEU A 580 -32.34 3.07 -9.71
C LEU A 580 -33.57 2.34 -9.17
N LEU A 581 -34.61 3.08 -8.76
CA LEU A 581 -35.82 2.49 -8.19
C LEU A 581 -36.56 1.61 -9.22
N SER A 582 -36.61 2.05 -10.49
CA SER A 582 -37.18 1.26 -11.57
C SER A 582 -36.40 -0.04 -11.81
N LEU A 583 -35.06 0.03 -11.80
CA LEU A 583 -34.19 -1.14 -11.97
C LEU A 583 -34.42 -2.15 -10.82
N LEU A 584 -34.41 -1.69 -9.57
CA LEU A 584 -34.63 -2.55 -8.41
C LEU A 584 -36.03 -3.18 -8.44
N SER A 585 -37.05 -2.42 -8.83
CA SER A 585 -38.43 -2.93 -8.97
C SER A 585 -38.53 -3.99 -10.08
N MET A 586 -37.94 -3.75 -11.24
CA MET A 586 -37.91 -4.70 -12.37
C MET A 586 -37.19 -6.01 -12.03
N HIS A 587 -36.15 -5.95 -11.20
CA HIS A 587 -35.42 -7.13 -10.71
C HIS A 587 -36.02 -7.74 -9.44
N ASN A 588 -37.20 -7.30 -8.99
CA ASN A 588 -37.86 -7.73 -7.76
C ASN A 588 -36.95 -7.62 -6.52
N GLN A 589 -36.12 -6.59 -6.38
CA GLN A 589 -35.22 -6.39 -5.24
C GLN A 589 -35.89 -5.53 -4.15
N SER A 590 -36.98 -6.01 -3.57
CA SER A 590 -37.86 -5.25 -2.66
C SER A 590 -37.13 -4.69 -1.42
N MET A 591 -36.19 -5.42 -0.83
CA MET A 591 -35.41 -4.91 0.31
C MET A 591 -34.45 -3.80 -0.08
N LEU A 592 -33.75 -3.96 -1.21
CA LEU A 592 -32.85 -2.94 -1.74
C LEU A 592 -33.65 -1.69 -2.14
N GLU A 593 -34.81 -1.85 -2.78
CA GLU A 593 -35.68 -0.75 -3.16
C GLU A 593 -36.16 0.04 -1.93
N MET A 594 -36.63 -0.64 -0.88
CA MET A 594 -36.99 0.01 0.40
C MET A 594 -35.81 0.80 0.98
N SER A 595 -34.61 0.21 0.99
CA SER A 595 -33.41 0.89 1.52
C SER A 595 -32.99 2.09 0.66
N ALA A 596 -33.13 2.00 -0.67
CA ALA A 596 -32.88 3.11 -1.60
C ALA A 596 -33.86 4.27 -1.36
N ARG A 597 -35.14 3.99 -1.15
CA ARG A 597 -36.16 5.00 -0.83
C ARG A 597 -35.88 5.70 0.51
N LEU A 598 -35.48 4.94 1.54
CA LEU A 598 -35.08 5.51 2.83
C LEU A 598 -33.81 6.36 2.72
N LEU A 599 -32.83 5.92 1.93
CA LEU A 599 -31.62 6.69 1.65
C LEU A 599 -31.94 7.99 0.91
N LYS A 600 -32.83 7.95 -0.11
CA LYS A 600 -33.32 9.13 -0.83
C LYS A 600 -33.88 10.18 0.15
N LEU A 601 -34.75 9.76 1.08
CA LEU A 601 -35.30 10.64 2.12
C LEU A 601 -34.21 11.26 3.00
N ALA A 602 -33.24 10.46 3.43
CA ALA A 602 -32.12 10.93 4.26
C ALA A 602 -31.21 11.93 3.53
N VAL A 603 -30.98 11.73 2.22
CA VAL A 603 -30.13 12.59 1.38
C VAL A 603 -30.79 13.96 1.20
N PHE A 604 -32.04 14.01 0.74
CA PHE A 604 -32.74 15.27 0.46
C PHE A 604 -33.35 15.96 1.69
N GLN A 605 -33.32 15.32 2.86
CA GLN A 605 -34.01 15.82 4.07
C GLN A 605 -35.49 16.15 3.80
N LEU A 606 -36.12 15.41 2.89
CA LEU A 606 -37.52 15.58 2.56
C LEU A 606 -38.34 15.03 3.73
N VAL A 607 -38.86 15.93 4.55
CA VAL A 607 -39.88 15.62 5.58
C VAL A 607 -41.28 15.60 4.94
N ALA A 608 -41.38 15.70 3.61
CA ALA A 608 -42.66 15.75 2.92
C ALA A 608 -43.39 14.40 2.99
N ARG A 609 -44.66 14.43 3.42
CA ARG A 609 -45.54 13.26 3.51
C ARG A 609 -45.76 12.54 2.18
N ALA A 610 -45.57 13.23 1.04
CA ALA A 610 -45.89 12.72 -0.30
C ALA A 610 -44.99 11.55 -0.76
N ASP A 611 -43.74 11.46 -0.30
CA ASP A 611 -42.83 10.37 -0.72
C ASP A 611 -43.11 9.03 -0.02
N PHE A 612 -43.80 9.05 1.13
CA PHE A 612 -44.25 7.81 1.79
C PHE A 612 -45.37 7.12 1.02
N ASP A 613 -46.05 7.83 0.11
CA ASP A 613 -47.11 7.26 -0.72
C ASP A 613 -46.57 6.27 -1.75
N GLU A 614 -45.31 6.43 -2.17
CA GLU A 614 -44.65 5.52 -3.09
C GLU A 614 -44.08 4.25 -2.43
N LEU A 615 -44.12 4.15 -1.09
CA LEU A 615 -43.63 2.96 -0.36
C LEU A 615 -44.64 1.81 -0.38
N GLU A 616 -45.93 2.09 -0.57
CA GLU A 616 -47.01 1.10 -0.49
C GLU A 616 -46.76 -0.12 -1.40
N PRO A 617 -46.44 0.02 -2.71
CA PRO A 617 -46.21 -1.12 -3.59
C PRO A 617 -44.98 -1.95 -3.19
N CYS A 618 -43.91 -1.29 -2.73
CA CYS A 618 -42.68 -1.96 -2.34
C CYS A 618 -42.84 -2.75 -1.03
N VAL A 619 -43.48 -2.15 -0.02
CA VAL A 619 -43.85 -2.83 1.23
C VAL A 619 -44.79 -4.01 0.94
N GLU A 620 -45.75 -3.82 0.04
CA GLU A 620 -46.68 -4.85 -0.38
C GLU A 620 -46.00 -6.08 -0.99
N THR A 621 -45.01 -5.89 -1.85
CA THR A 621 -44.24 -7.00 -2.45
C THR A 621 -43.31 -7.65 -1.43
N LEU A 622 -42.66 -6.87 -0.57
CA LEU A 622 -41.80 -7.38 0.50
C LEU A 622 -42.59 -8.25 1.49
N CYS A 623 -43.73 -7.75 1.98
CA CYS A 623 -44.59 -8.49 2.90
C CYS A 623 -45.14 -9.77 2.25
N GLU A 624 -45.48 -9.75 0.96
CA GLU A 624 -45.89 -10.96 0.23
C GLU A 624 -44.80 -12.03 0.24
N LYS A 625 -43.55 -11.66 -0.13
CA LYS A 625 -42.42 -12.60 -0.13
C LYS A 625 -42.12 -13.15 1.26
N ILE A 626 -42.16 -12.31 2.29
CA ILE A 626 -41.90 -12.72 3.67
C ILE A 626 -42.98 -13.70 4.16
N VAL A 627 -44.26 -13.41 3.91
CA VAL A 627 -45.39 -14.24 4.36
C VAL A 627 -45.44 -15.59 3.66
N LEU A 628 -45.01 -15.67 2.39
CA LEU A 628 -44.96 -16.91 1.63
C LEU A 628 -43.81 -17.84 2.06
N ARG A 629 -42.80 -17.33 2.75
CA ARG A 629 -41.68 -18.13 3.30
C ARG A 629 -42.03 -18.79 4.63
N SER A 630 -41.38 -19.92 4.92
CA SER A 630 -41.55 -20.64 6.17
C SER A 630 -40.19 -21.06 6.74
N PRO A 631 -39.76 -20.53 7.90
CA PRO A 631 -40.40 -19.52 8.76
C PRO A 631 -40.43 -18.10 8.14
N ALA A 632 -41.39 -17.27 8.57
CA ALA A 632 -41.57 -15.89 8.08
C ALA A 632 -41.01 -14.87 9.07
N ASP A 633 -40.39 -13.80 8.57
CA ASP A 633 -39.86 -12.67 9.36
C ASP A 633 -40.96 -11.63 9.66
N LEU A 634 -41.81 -11.96 10.63
CA LEU A 634 -42.95 -11.09 10.99
C LEU A 634 -42.52 -9.75 11.58
N ASN A 635 -41.32 -9.66 12.15
CA ASN A 635 -40.81 -8.42 12.72
C ASN A 635 -40.45 -7.44 11.60
N LEU A 636 -39.75 -7.91 10.56
CA LEU A 636 -39.44 -7.09 9.39
C LEU A 636 -40.71 -6.67 8.64
N ALA A 637 -41.62 -7.62 8.37
CA ALA A 637 -42.88 -7.31 7.71
C ALA A 637 -43.76 -6.37 8.53
N GLY A 638 -43.81 -6.56 9.86
CA GLY A 638 -44.50 -5.65 10.78
C GLY A 638 -43.89 -4.25 10.76
N GLY A 639 -42.55 -4.14 10.85
CA GLY A 639 -41.83 -2.87 10.76
C GLY A 639 -42.07 -2.13 9.45
N ALA A 640 -42.06 -2.85 8.32
CA ALA A 640 -42.36 -2.30 7.00
C ALA A 640 -43.82 -1.82 6.89
N LEU A 641 -44.79 -2.56 7.43
CA LEU A 641 -46.19 -2.08 7.48
C LEU A 641 -46.36 -0.87 8.41
N LEU A 642 -45.54 -0.75 9.44
CA LEU A 642 -45.56 0.38 10.35
C LEU A 642 -44.91 1.65 9.75
N SER A 643 -44.10 1.54 8.70
CA SER A 643 -43.57 2.73 8.01
C SER A 643 -44.62 3.42 7.13
N LEU A 644 -45.71 2.73 6.79
CA LEU A 644 -46.83 3.29 6.03
C LEU A 644 -47.79 4.12 6.92
N SER A 645 -48.59 4.98 6.27
CA SER A 645 -49.72 5.63 6.93
C SER A 645 -50.80 4.61 7.33
N LEU A 646 -51.72 4.99 8.24
CA LEU A 646 -52.81 4.10 8.67
C LEU A 646 -53.71 3.64 7.52
N ALA A 647 -53.95 4.50 6.52
CA ALA A 647 -54.78 4.17 5.36
C ALA A 647 -54.06 3.19 4.41
N GLN A 648 -52.79 3.46 4.09
CA GLN A 648 -51.95 2.60 3.26
C GLN A 648 -51.70 1.25 3.91
N GLY A 649 -51.42 1.21 5.22
CA GLY A 649 -51.25 -0.04 5.95
C GLY A 649 -52.49 -0.94 5.86
N ARG A 650 -53.70 -0.36 5.92
CA ARG A 650 -54.97 -1.10 5.72
C ARG A 650 -55.13 -1.60 4.28
N ASN A 651 -54.82 -0.77 3.29
CA ASN A 651 -54.89 -1.13 1.87
C ASN A 651 -53.89 -2.24 1.52
N ALA A 652 -52.62 -2.07 1.89
CA ALA A 652 -51.56 -3.06 1.75
C ALA A 652 -51.95 -4.39 2.40
N MET A 653 -52.52 -4.37 3.60
CA MET A 653 -53.00 -5.57 4.29
C MET A 653 -54.15 -6.27 3.52
N ASN A 654 -55.07 -5.50 2.94
CA ASN A 654 -56.15 -6.04 2.11
C ASN A 654 -55.63 -6.64 0.80
N ASN A 655 -54.63 -6.02 0.18
CA ASN A 655 -53.99 -6.49 -1.05
C ASN A 655 -53.18 -7.75 -0.81
N LEU A 656 -52.40 -7.79 0.29
CA LEU A 656 -51.68 -8.97 0.75
C LEU A 656 -52.65 -10.13 1.03
N ARG A 657 -53.78 -9.86 1.68
CA ARG A 657 -54.84 -10.86 1.90
C ARG A 657 -55.36 -11.44 0.59
N ARG A 658 -55.64 -10.60 -0.42
CA ARG A 658 -56.12 -11.06 -1.74
C ARG A 658 -55.09 -11.94 -2.44
N ARG A 659 -53.81 -11.55 -2.43
CA ARG A 659 -52.72 -12.29 -3.11
C ARG A 659 -52.38 -13.62 -2.43
N VAL A 660 -52.30 -13.65 -1.10
CA VAL A 660 -51.97 -14.86 -0.32
C VAL A 660 -53.14 -15.84 -0.21
N ALA A 661 -54.39 -15.37 -0.29
CA ALA A 661 -55.59 -16.22 -0.21
C ALA A 661 -55.64 -17.31 -1.29
N ASN A 662 -54.99 -17.09 -2.45
CA ASN A 662 -54.91 -18.06 -3.54
C ASN A 662 -54.06 -19.30 -3.19
N GLY A 663 -53.19 -19.22 -2.17
CA GLY A 663 -52.26 -20.30 -1.83
C GLY A 663 -52.71 -21.30 -0.77
N ARG A 664 -53.81 -21.04 -0.02
CA ARG A 664 -54.40 -21.89 1.07
C ARG A 664 -53.43 -22.61 2.03
N LYS A 665 -52.16 -22.19 2.14
CA LYS A 665 -51.19 -22.80 3.09
C LYS A 665 -51.46 -22.27 4.50
N PRO A 666 -51.77 -23.12 5.50
CA PRO A 666 -52.09 -22.68 6.87
C PRO A 666 -50.99 -21.83 7.52
N ARG A 667 -49.72 -22.06 7.16
CA ARG A 667 -48.59 -21.29 7.72
C ARG A 667 -48.56 -19.85 7.23
N ALA A 668 -48.77 -19.61 5.93
CA ALA A 668 -48.84 -18.26 5.37
C ALA A 668 -50.07 -17.50 5.91
N MET A 669 -51.20 -18.20 6.08
CA MET A 669 -52.40 -17.62 6.70
C MET A 669 -52.17 -17.22 8.16
N LEU A 670 -51.43 -18.02 8.94
CA LEU A 670 -51.07 -17.66 10.31
C LEU A 670 -50.19 -16.40 10.36
N SER A 671 -49.19 -16.31 9.48
CA SER A 671 -48.34 -15.13 9.34
C SER A 671 -49.17 -13.89 8.98
N LEU A 672 -50.11 -14.04 8.04
CA LEU A 672 -51.01 -12.98 7.60
C LEU A 672 -51.94 -12.50 8.72
N VAL A 673 -52.52 -13.43 9.49
CA VAL A 673 -53.39 -13.07 10.62
C VAL A 673 -52.64 -12.31 11.71
N LEU A 674 -51.39 -12.68 12.00
CA LEU A 674 -50.55 -11.98 12.99
C LEU A 674 -50.20 -10.55 12.53
N LEU A 675 -49.84 -10.36 11.26
CA LEU A 675 -49.62 -9.01 10.69
C LEU A 675 -50.92 -8.19 10.65
N GLY A 676 -52.05 -8.85 10.36
CA GLY A 676 -53.38 -8.24 10.43
C GLY A 676 -53.72 -7.75 11.84
N GLN A 677 -53.36 -8.50 12.88
CA GLN A 677 -53.58 -8.09 14.27
C GLN A 677 -52.73 -6.88 14.64
N LEU A 678 -51.47 -6.82 14.17
CA LEU A 678 -50.58 -5.68 14.40
C LEU A 678 -51.11 -4.40 13.73
N THR A 679 -51.55 -4.49 12.47
CA THR A 679 -52.11 -3.36 11.73
C THR A 679 -53.48 -2.92 12.28
N ALA A 680 -54.37 -3.86 12.60
CA ALA A 680 -55.67 -3.57 13.24
C ALA A 680 -55.49 -3.00 14.66
N GLY A 681 -54.49 -3.47 15.41
CA GLY A 681 -54.11 -2.95 16.72
C GLY A 681 -53.67 -1.48 16.65
N ARG A 682 -52.81 -1.13 15.69
CA ARG A 682 -52.42 0.27 15.44
C ARG A 682 -53.61 1.15 15.06
N ALA A 683 -54.57 0.60 14.31
CA ALA A 683 -55.77 1.32 13.89
C ALA A 683 -56.87 1.41 14.95
N GLY A 684 -56.76 0.65 16.05
CA GLY A 684 -57.77 0.59 17.11
C GLY A 684 -59.04 -0.22 16.77
N ASP A 685 -59.03 -1.03 15.71
CA ASP A 685 -60.23 -1.76 15.25
C ASP A 685 -60.47 -3.04 16.06
N THR A 686 -61.13 -2.90 17.21
CA THR A 686 -61.44 -4.02 18.13
C THR A 686 -62.27 -5.13 17.49
N ALA A 687 -63.19 -4.78 16.59
CA ALA A 687 -64.00 -5.76 15.84
C ALA A 687 -63.16 -6.62 14.89
N VAL A 688 -62.20 -6.01 14.18
CA VAL A 688 -61.30 -6.73 13.26
C VAL A 688 -60.33 -7.60 14.04
N ILE A 689 -59.83 -7.12 15.18
CA ILE A 689 -58.99 -7.92 16.08
C ILE A 689 -59.74 -9.17 16.58
N GLY A 690 -61.03 -9.05 16.92
CA GLY A 690 -61.89 -10.18 17.28
C GLY A 690 -61.99 -11.21 16.16
N MET A 691 -62.35 -10.78 14.95
CA MET A 691 -62.43 -11.66 13.77
C MET A 691 -61.08 -12.35 13.45
N LEU A 692 -59.96 -11.65 13.64
CA LEU A 692 -58.62 -12.18 13.41
C LEU A 692 -58.18 -13.17 14.51
N LYS A 693 -58.61 -12.99 15.77
CA LYS A 693 -58.37 -13.98 16.83
C LYS A 693 -59.06 -15.31 16.52
N GLU A 694 -60.31 -15.28 16.07
CA GLU A 694 -61.03 -16.47 15.62
C GLU A 694 -60.35 -17.11 14.41
N ALA A 695 -59.93 -16.30 13.41
CA ALA A 695 -59.22 -16.79 12.24
C ALA A 695 -57.85 -17.39 12.60
N TYR A 696 -57.18 -16.86 13.62
CA TYR A 696 -55.92 -17.39 14.15
C TYR A 696 -56.13 -18.78 14.75
N ALA A 697 -57.14 -18.92 15.63
CA ALA A 697 -57.52 -20.22 16.21
C ALA A 697 -57.86 -21.22 15.09
N TRP A 698 -58.66 -20.82 14.11
CA TRP A 698 -59.03 -21.66 12.96
C TRP A 698 -57.82 -22.20 12.18
N ASN A 699 -56.85 -21.35 11.87
CA ASN A 699 -55.65 -21.75 11.13
C ASN A 699 -54.64 -22.55 11.99
N ILE A 700 -54.58 -22.31 13.30
CA ILE A 700 -53.81 -23.15 14.23
C ILE A 700 -54.38 -24.56 14.21
N TRP A 701 -55.70 -24.68 14.33
CA TRP A 701 -56.37 -25.97 14.32
C TRP A 701 -56.26 -26.66 12.96
N ALA A 702 -56.32 -25.95 11.84
CA ALA A 702 -56.03 -26.51 10.53
C ALA A 702 -54.61 -27.11 10.44
N LYS A 703 -53.61 -26.45 11.05
CA LYS A 703 -52.24 -26.96 11.15
C LYS A 703 -52.11 -28.14 12.13
N ARG A 704 -52.78 -28.09 13.29
CA ARG A 704 -52.77 -29.16 14.30
C ARG A 704 -53.43 -30.42 13.74
N LEU A 705 -54.64 -30.30 13.18
CA LEU A 705 -55.38 -31.38 12.52
C LEU A 705 -54.62 -31.99 11.35
N GLY A 706 -53.90 -31.18 10.57
CA GLY A 706 -53.03 -31.67 9.51
C GLY A 706 -51.94 -32.63 9.99
N LYS A 707 -51.46 -32.52 11.24
CA LYS A 707 -50.51 -33.50 11.81
C LYS A 707 -51.14 -34.87 12.05
N TYR A 708 -52.44 -34.91 12.30
CA TYR A 708 -53.24 -36.12 12.46
C TYR A 708 -53.82 -36.61 11.11
N GLY A 709 -53.42 -36.00 9.99
CA GLY A 709 -53.92 -36.33 8.65
C GLY A 709 -55.38 -35.89 8.40
N ALA A 710 -55.97 -35.09 9.29
CA ALA A 710 -57.30 -34.52 9.15
C ALA A 710 -57.23 -33.16 8.41
N GLN A 711 -58.25 -32.86 7.61
CA GLN A 711 -58.38 -31.57 6.93
C GLN A 711 -59.48 -30.75 7.59
N MET A 712 -59.18 -29.47 7.89
CA MET A 712 -60.18 -28.55 8.40
C MET A 712 -61.15 -28.17 7.25
N PRO A 713 -62.47 -28.31 7.42
CA PRO A 713 -63.45 -27.96 6.39
C PRO A 713 -63.43 -26.45 6.05
N PRO A 714 -63.81 -26.06 4.83
CA PRO A 714 -64.03 -24.65 4.50
C PRO A 714 -65.30 -24.11 5.19
N GLY A 715 -65.32 -22.81 5.52
CA GLY A 715 -66.56 -22.11 5.91
C GLY A 715 -67.05 -22.28 7.35
N ARG A 716 -66.15 -22.27 8.36
CA ARG A 716 -66.51 -22.24 9.81
C ARG A 716 -67.55 -23.28 10.24
N ASN A 717 -67.59 -24.44 9.58
CA ASN A 717 -68.51 -25.51 9.93
C ASN A 717 -67.90 -26.39 11.03
N TYR A 718 -68.19 -26.05 12.29
CA TYR A 718 -67.68 -26.76 13.46
C TYR A 718 -68.13 -28.22 13.50
N ILE A 719 -69.37 -28.53 13.09
CA ILE A 719 -69.92 -29.90 13.05
C ILE A 719 -69.10 -30.76 12.07
N SER A 720 -68.83 -30.24 10.87
CA SER A 720 -67.98 -30.94 9.90
C SER A 720 -66.53 -31.08 10.39
N ALA A 721 -66.04 -30.15 11.21
CA ALA A 721 -64.71 -30.25 11.80
C ALA A 721 -64.69 -31.40 12.82
N VAL A 722 -65.67 -31.46 13.74
CA VAL A 722 -65.84 -32.56 14.70
C VAL A 722 -65.94 -33.93 14.01
N ASN A 723 -66.64 -34.02 12.87
CA ASN A 723 -66.69 -35.24 12.07
C ASN A 723 -65.30 -35.66 11.52
N GLN A 724 -64.38 -34.72 11.29
CA GLN A 724 -63.00 -35.03 10.90
C GLN A 724 -62.17 -35.53 12.08
N PHE A 725 -62.42 -35.05 13.31
CA PHE A 725 -61.84 -35.64 14.52
C PHE A 725 -62.25 -37.11 14.64
N ALA A 726 -63.53 -37.42 14.42
CA ALA A 726 -64.04 -38.79 14.47
C ALA A 726 -63.43 -39.68 13.37
N ARG A 727 -63.41 -39.21 12.12
CA ARG A 727 -62.82 -39.93 10.97
C ARG A 727 -61.36 -40.30 11.13
N LYS A 728 -60.60 -39.49 11.87
CA LYS A 728 -59.17 -39.72 12.14
C LYS A 728 -58.90 -40.20 13.56
N LYS A 729 -59.95 -40.60 14.30
CA LYS A 729 -59.88 -41.13 15.68
C LYS A 729 -59.04 -40.26 16.62
N ILE A 730 -59.17 -38.94 16.53
CA ILE A 730 -58.37 -38.00 17.33
C ILE A 730 -58.87 -38.00 18.79
N PRO A 731 -58.00 -38.10 19.81
CA PRO A 731 -58.42 -38.19 21.21
C PRO A 731 -59.33 -37.06 21.68
N ILE A 732 -60.26 -37.37 22.60
CA ILE A 732 -61.24 -36.42 23.13
C ILE A 732 -60.61 -35.22 23.83
N ASP A 733 -59.44 -35.39 24.46
CA ASP A 733 -58.74 -34.30 25.14
C ASP A 733 -58.38 -33.18 24.15
N VAL A 734 -58.00 -33.55 22.93
CA VAL A 734 -57.69 -32.62 21.84
C VAL A 734 -58.97 -31.97 21.29
N LEU A 735 -60.10 -32.69 21.28
CA LEU A 735 -61.41 -32.08 20.97
C LEU A 735 -61.84 -31.10 22.08
N GLY A 736 -61.51 -31.38 23.34
CA GLY A 736 -61.72 -30.49 24.48
C GLY A 736 -60.96 -29.16 24.31
N GLU A 737 -59.69 -29.22 23.92
CA GLU A 737 -58.91 -28.02 23.57
C GLU A 737 -59.55 -27.26 22.39
N PHE A 738 -60.05 -27.97 21.37
CA PHE A 738 -60.73 -27.34 20.23
C PHE A 738 -62.01 -26.62 20.66
N CYS A 739 -62.83 -27.26 21.49
CA CYS A 739 -64.07 -26.67 22.00
C CYS A 739 -63.78 -25.43 22.87
N ALA A 740 -62.73 -25.49 23.70
CA ALA A 740 -62.31 -24.36 24.53
C ALA A 740 -61.83 -23.15 23.69
N ASP A 741 -61.11 -23.38 22.57
CA ASP A 741 -60.61 -22.31 21.71
C ASP A 741 -61.72 -21.60 20.89
N PHE A 742 -62.90 -22.22 20.72
CA PHE A 742 -64.04 -21.69 19.95
C PHE A 742 -65.30 -21.45 20.78
N ASP A 743 -65.21 -21.53 22.10
CA ASP A 743 -66.34 -21.39 23.03
C ASP A 743 -67.52 -22.35 22.71
N LEU A 744 -67.20 -23.55 22.22
CA LEU A 744 -68.20 -24.59 21.91
C LEU A 744 -68.49 -25.45 23.14
N SER A 745 -69.72 -25.92 23.26
CA SER A 745 -70.08 -26.89 24.29
C SER A 745 -69.45 -28.25 24.01
N LEU A 746 -68.54 -28.68 24.89
CA LEU A 746 -67.93 -30.01 24.81
C LEU A 746 -68.98 -31.13 24.76
N SER A 747 -70.07 -31.01 25.52
CA SER A 747 -71.16 -32.01 25.54
C SER A 747 -71.75 -32.27 24.16
N ASP A 748 -72.10 -31.22 23.41
CA ASP A 748 -72.75 -31.37 22.09
C ASP A 748 -71.75 -31.81 21.03
N ALA A 749 -70.50 -31.32 21.09
CA ALA A 749 -69.43 -31.75 20.21
C ALA A 749 -69.06 -33.23 20.45
N SER A 750 -69.01 -33.66 21.69
CA SER A 750 -68.77 -35.06 22.07
C SER A 750 -69.89 -35.98 21.56
N LEU A 751 -71.15 -35.53 21.60
CA LEU A 751 -72.26 -36.30 21.04
C LEU A 751 -72.10 -36.49 19.52
N VAL A 752 -71.80 -35.41 18.78
CA VAL A 752 -71.55 -35.48 17.33
C VAL A 752 -70.33 -36.36 17.01
N TYR A 753 -69.27 -36.24 17.80
CA TYR A 753 -68.06 -37.06 17.69
C TYR A 753 -68.36 -38.56 17.89
N VAL A 754 -69.16 -38.89 18.91
CA VAL A 754 -69.59 -40.27 19.22
C VAL A 754 -70.44 -40.83 18.10
N LEU A 755 -71.46 -40.11 17.64
CA LEU A 755 -72.33 -40.56 16.54
C LEU A 755 -71.50 -40.82 15.28
N ALA A 756 -70.61 -39.89 14.91
CA ALA A 756 -69.76 -40.05 13.73
C ALA A 756 -68.72 -41.18 13.85
N LEU A 757 -68.16 -41.44 15.04
CA LEU A 757 -67.25 -42.57 15.29
C LEU A 757 -67.96 -43.91 15.11
N LEU A 758 -69.14 -44.04 15.73
CA LEU A 758 -69.88 -45.30 15.77
C LEU A 758 -70.52 -45.63 14.41
N GLU A 759 -70.96 -44.63 13.64
CA GLU A 759 -71.43 -44.81 12.25
C GLU A 759 -70.33 -45.30 11.29
N GLN A 760 -69.06 -44.98 11.57
CA GLN A 760 -67.93 -45.25 10.68
C GLN A 760 -67.22 -46.58 10.99
N CYS A 761 -67.59 -47.28 12.06
CA CYS A 761 -67.00 -48.56 12.40
C CYS A 761 -67.36 -49.61 11.33
N ARG A 762 -66.37 -50.19 10.64
CA ARG A 762 -66.57 -51.20 9.58
C ARG A 762 -65.86 -52.54 9.82
N GLU A 763 -64.85 -52.60 10.67
CA GLU A 763 -64.00 -53.78 10.91
C GLU A 763 -63.76 -54.01 12.41
N ASP A 764 -63.74 -55.28 12.86
CA ASP A 764 -63.66 -55.74 14.26
C ASP A 764 -62.55 -55.05 15.10
N ALA A 765 -61.36 -54.84 14.54
CA ALA A 765 -60.24 -54.21 15.25
C ALA A 765 -60.42 -52.70 15.45
N ASP A 766 -61.09 -52.03 14.50
CA ASP A 766 -61.41 -50.61 14.57
C ASP A 766 -62.57 -50.32 15.53
N GLU A 767 -63.44 -51.30 15.77
CA GLU A 767 -64.61 -51.16 16.65
C GLU A 767 -64.20 -51.01 18.11
N LEU A 768 -63.24 -51.82 18.58
CA LEU A 768 -62.81 -51.76 20.00
C LEU A 768 -62.21 -50.40 20.36
N GLU A 769 -61.38 -49.85 19.46
CA GLU A 769 -60.78 -48.52 19.64
C GLU A 769 -61.84 -47.41 19.55
N SER A 770 -62.76 -47.50 18.59
CA SER A 770 -63.83 -46.51 18.42
C SER A 770 -64.83 -46.53 19.57
N MET A 771 -65.17 -47.72 20.10
CA MET A 771 -65.99 -47.88 21.31
C MET A 771 -65.28 -47.32 22.55
N ARG A 772 -63.97 -47.54 22.69
CA ARG A 772 -63.19 -46.97 23.79
C ARG A 772 -63.17 -45.43 23.73
N LEU A 773 -62.96 -44.85 22.54
CA LEU A 773 -62.99 -43.40 22.34
C LEU A 773 -64.39 -42.82 22.54
N ALA A 774 -65.43 -43.53 22.07
CA ALA A 774 -66.82 -43.16 22.29
C ALA A 774 -67.20 -43.22 23.78
N ASP A 775 -66.74 -44.22 24.53
CA ASP A 775 -66.96 -44.30 25.99
C ASP A 775 -66.37 -43.09 26.70
N LEU A 776 -65.13 -42.75 26.36
CA LEU A 776 -64.43 -41.61 26.94
C LEU A 776 -65.12 -40.29 26.59
N ALA A 777 -65.59 -40.14 25.35
CA ALA A 777 -66.34 -38.96 24.91
C ALA A 777 -67.72 -38.85 25.59
N LEU A 778 -68.45 -39.96 25.75
CA LEU A 778 -69.77 -40.00 26.39
C LEU A 778 -69.72 -39.58 27.88
N ARG A 779 -68.59 -39.76 28.57
CA ARG A 779 -68.40 -39.25 29.95
C ARG A 779 -68.46 -37.72 30.04
N SER A 780 -68.23 -37.01 28.94
CA SER A 780 -68.31 -35.55 28.86
C SER A 780 -69.67 -35.03 28.40
N VAL A 781 -70.61 -35.92 28.03
CA VAL A 781 -71.96 -35.58 27.56
C VAL A 781 -72.92 -35.48 28.75
N ARG A 782 -73.74 -34.41 28.79
CA ARG A 782 -74.80 -34.26 29.79
C ARG A 782 -76.00 -35.15 29.43
N PRO A 783 -76.58 -35.90 30.40
CA PRO A 783 -77.79 -36.68 30.17
C PRO A 783 -78.95 -35.81 29.68
N SER A 784 -79.58 -36.19 28.57
CA SER A 784 -80.73 -35.50 27.99
C SER A 784 -81.57 -36.49 27.17
N ALA A 785 -82.89 -36.28 27.11
CA ALA A 785 -83.79 -37.08 26.27
C ALA A 785 -83.36 -37.07 24.79
N THR A 786 -82.83 -35.94 24.31
CA THR A 786 -82.33 -35.77 22.93
C THR A 786 -81.08 -36.61 22.63
N VAL A 787 -80.22 -36.86 23.63
CA VAL A 787 -79.04 -37.73 23.51
C VAL A 787 -79.48 -39.18 23.35
N VAL A 788 -80.45 -39.60 24.16
CA VAL A 788 -81.03 -40.95 24.11
C VAL A 788 -81.74 -41.17 22.77
N GLU A 789 -82.47 -40.19 22.28
CA GLU A 789 -83.13 -40.25 20.96
C GLU A 789 -82.12 -40.37 19.81
N LYS A 790 -81.04 -39.57 19.80
CA LYS A 790 -80.00 -39.65 18.76
C LYS A 790 -79.22 -40.96 18.80
N LEU A 791 -78.93 -41.49 19.99
CA LEU A 791 -78.33 -42.82 20.14
C LEU A 791 -79.31 -43.94 19.72
N HIS A 792 -80.61 -43.75 19.93
CA HIS A 792 -81.64 -44.66 19.44
C HIS A 792 -81.73 -44.64 17.90
N GLN A 793 -81.65 -43.47 17.28
CA GLN A 793 -81.58 -43.32 15.82
C GLN A 793 -80.32 -43.99 15.25
N LEU A 794 -79.16 -43.86 15.93
CA LEU A 794 -77.92 -44.56 15.57
C LEU A 794 -78.09 -46.09 15.58
N LEU A 795 -78.83 -46.66 16.54
CA LEU A 795 -79.08 -48.10 16.57
C LEU A 795 -79.80 -48.60 15.30
N ARG A 796 -80.57 -47.73 14.62
CA ARG A 796 -81.23 -48.09 13.35
C ARG A 796 -80.26 -48.12 12.16
N SER A 797 -79.13 -47.44 12.24
CA SER A 797 -78.12 -47.35 11.17
C SER A 797 -76.95 -48.32 11.33
N ILE A 798 -76.78 -48.94 12.51
CA ILE A 798 -75.74 -49.94 12.79
C ILE A 798 -76.10 -51.30 12.15
N ASP A 799 -75.09 -52.07 11.73
CA ASP A 799 -75.27 -53.44 11.23
C ASP A 799 -75.88 -54.33 12.35
N PRO A 800 -77.02 -55.00 12.07
CA PRO A 800 -77.77 -55.74 13.08
C PRO A 800 -77.03 -56.91 13.72
N TYR A 801 -75.93 -57.38 13.13
CA TYR A 801 -75.16 -58.52 13.63
C TYR A 801 -73.95 -58.11 14.49
N ARG A 802 -73.74 -56.81 14.72
CA ARG A 802 -72.64 -56.29 15.54
C ARG A 802 -73.05 -56.15 17.00
N TYR A 803 -73.27 -57.30 17.64
CA TYR A 803 -73.84 -57.38 18.99
C TYR A 803 -73.01 -56.64 20.05
N ALA A 804 -71.68 -56.64 19.96
CA ALA A 804 -70.82 -55.91 20.90
C ALA A 804 -71.00 -54.38 20.82
N LEU A 805 -71.19 -53.83 19.60
CA LEU A 805 -71.44 -52.41 19.40
C LEU A 805 -72.85 -52.02 19.86
N ILE A 806 -73.84 -52.85 19.54
CA ILE A 806 -75.24 -52.65 19.95
C ILE A 806 -75.36 -52.70 21.48
N ASP A 807 -74.67 -53.64 22.13
CA ASP A 807 -74.64 -53.78 23.59
C ASP A 807 -73.99 -52.58 24.25
N PHE A 808 -72.87 -52.11 23.67
CA PHE A 808 -72.21 -50.89 24.11
C PHE A 808 -73.15 -49.68 24.05
N VAL A 809 -73.83 -49.45 22.92
CA VAL A 809 -74.76 -48.32 22.77
C VAL A 809 -75.95 -48.44 23.73
N LEU A 810 -76.54 -49.62 23.90
CA LEU A 810 -77.67 -49.84 24.82
C LEU A 810 -77.29 -49.68 26.29
N SER A 811 -76.14 -50.22 26.67
CA SER A 811 -75.56 -50.04 28.01
C SER A 811 -75.35 -48.55 28.31
N LYS A 812 -74.85 -47.77 27.35
CA LYS A 812 -74.65 -46.33 27.51
C LYS A 812 -75.97 -45.54 27.51
N MET A 813 -76.94 -45.90 26.68
CA MET A 813 -78.29 -45.32 26.73
C MET A 813 -78.96 -45.54 28.09
N SER A 814 -78.75 -46.70 28.72
CA SER A 814 -79.27 -46.97 30.08
C SER A 814 -78.61 -46.08 31.15
N GLN A 815 -77.32 -45.76 30.99
CA GLN A 815 -76.56 -44.90 31.90
C GLN A 815 -76.89 -43.40 31.73
N LEU A 816 -77.31 -43.00 30.52
CA LEU A 816 -77.62 -41.61 30.16
C LEU A 816 -79.13 -41.30 30.15
N LYS A 817 -79.97 -42.26 30.55
CA LYS A 817 -81.43 -42.11 30.58
C LYS A 817 -81.86 -41.12 31.65
N THR A 818 -82.72 -40.17 31.27
CA THR A 818 -83.46 -39.28 32.17
C THR A 818 -84.92 -39.72 32.28
N ASP A 819 -85.63 -39.35 33.35
CA ASP A 819 -87.02 -39.74 33.59
C ASP A 819 -87.99 -39.27 32.49
N GLU A 820 -87.62 -38.23 31.73
CA GLU A 820 -88.42 -37.65 30.64
C GLU A 820 -88.27 -38.39 29.29
N ALA A 821 -87.34 -39.34 29.16
CA ALA A 821 -87.09 -40.03 27.89
C ALA A 821 -88.08 -41.20 27.67
N VAL A 822 -89.08 -40.99 26.82
CA VAL A 822 -90.03 -42.03 26.38
C VAL A 822 -89.39 -42.86 25.28
N LEU A 823 -89.04 -44.11 25.57
CA LEU A 823 -88.54 -45.08 24.59
C LEU A 823 -89.67 -46.04 24.17
N PRO A 824 -89.79 -46.39 22.87
CA PRO A 824 -90.85 -47.29 22.38
C PRO A 824 -90.81 -48.69 23.01
N VAL A 825 -89.64 -49.15 23.44
CA VAL A 825 -89.43 -50.48 24.05
C VAL A 825 -88.57 -50.34 25.32
N PRO A 826 -88.87 -51.06 26.43
CA PRO A 826 -88.04 -51.04 27.63
C PRO A 826 -86.61 -51.52 27.35
N LEU A 827 -85.60 -50.68 27.65
CA LEU A 827 -84.17 -50.99 27.45
C LEU A 827 -83.73 -52.31 28.10
N THR A 828 -84.30 -52.67 29.25
CA THR A 828 -84.00 -53.93 29.94
C THR A 828 -84.38 -55.16 29.12
N LYS A 829 -85.50 -55.10 28.36
CA LYS A 829 -85.93 -56.17 27.47
C LYS A 829 -85.01 -56.29 26.25
N LEU A 830 -84.57 -55.15 25.71
CA LEU A 830 -83.67 -55.09 24.55
C LEU A 830 -82.29 -55.66 24.89
N ILE A 831 -81.73 -55.33 26.05
CA ILE A 831 -80.45 -55.87 26.53
C ILE A 831 -80.56 -57.39 26.77
N SER A 832 -81.65 -57.87 27.38
CA SER A 832 -81.84 -59.33 27.59
C SER A 832 -82.00 -60.11 26.28
N LEU A 833 -82.68 -59.51 25.29
CA LEU A 833 -82.80 -60.09 23.93
C LEU A 833 -81.44 -60.14 23.23
N LEU A 834 -80.64 -59.09 23.38
CA LEU A 834 -79.32 -59.02 22.76
C LEU A 834 -78.34 -60.05 23.36
N HIS A 835 -78.31 -60.22 24.69
CA HIS A 835 -77.48 -61.26 25.32
C HIS A 835 -77.86 -62.66 24.84
N PHE A 836 -79.15 -62.95 24.69
CA PHE A 836 -79.61 -64.22 24.10
C PHE A 836 -79.12 -64.39 22.65
N LEU A 837 -79.15 -63.33 21.84
CA LEU A 837 -78.67 -63.37 20.45
C LEU A 837 -77.14 -63.46 20.34
N ALA A 838 -76.40 -62.93 21.31
CA ALA A 838 -74.94 -62.99 21.37
C ALA A 838 -74.43 -64.39 21.79
N ASP A 839 -75.13 -65.07 22.71
CA ASP A 839 -74.79 -66.42 23.19
C ASP A 839 -75.24 -67.53 22.21
N TYR A 840 -76.07 -67.21 21.24
CA TYR A 840 -76.60 -68.16 20.26
C TYR A 840 -75.59 -68.46 19.13
N GLU A 841 -75.15 -69.72 19.03
CA GLU A 841 -74.18 -70.15 18.01
C GLU A 841 -74.84 -70.31 16.62
N ARG A 842 -74.46 -69.46 15.65
CA ARG A 842 -75.02 -69.47 14.29
C ARG A 842 -74.44 -70.60 13.43
N VAL A 843 -75.31 -71.27 12.68
CA VAL A 843 -74.94 -72.35 11.75
C VAL A 843 -74.04 -71.88 10.58
N LYS A 844 -74.15 -70.62 10.13
CA LYS A 844 -73.23 -69.99 9.15
C LYS A 844 -73.09 -68.49 9.43
N LYS A 845 -71.99 -67.88 8.94
CA LYS A 845 -71.71 -66.43 9.02
C LYS A 845 -72.77 -65.60 8.27
N PRO A 846 -73.04 -64.35 8.71
CA PRO A 846 -73.97 -63.44 8.05
C PRO A 846 -73.59 -63.17 6.60
N MET A 847 -74.58 -63.10 5.71
CA MET A 847 -74.37 -62.75 4.29
C MET A 847 -74.61 -61.26 4.03
N ALA A 848 -73.87 -60.67 3.08
CA ALA A 848 -74.01 -59.25 2.72
C ALA A 848 -75.42 -58.88 2.23
N GLU A 849 -76.12 -59.83 1.60
CA GLU A 849 -77.52 -59.67 1.17
C GLU A 849 -78.48 -59.47 2.36
N GLU A 850 -78.25 -60.17 3.48
CA GLU A 850 -79.06 -60.06 4.72
C GLU A 850 -78.92 -58.66 5.34
N VAL A 851 -77.69 -58.14 5.39
CA VAL A 851 -77.39 -56.79 5.91
C VAL A 851 -77.98 -55.70 5.00
N SER A 852 -77.90 -55.88 3.68
CA SER A 852 -78.45 -54.92 2.70
C SER A 852 -79.98 -54.83 2.73
N TRP A 853 -80.67 -55.97 2.87
CA TRP A 853 -82.12 -56.04 3.03
C TRP A 853 -82.56 -55.30 4.29
N TYR A 854 -81.82 -55.49 5.40
CA TYR A 854 -82.11 -54.83 6.67
C TYR A 854 -82.00 -53.31 6.57
N ALA A 855 -80.89 -52.81 6.00
CA ALA A 855 -80.66 -51.38 5.80
C ALA A 855 -81.70 -50.74 4.88
N GLN A 856 -82.20 -51.46 3.88
CA GLN A 856 -83.25 -50.99 2.98
C GLN A 856 -84.63 -50.95 3.67
N LYS A 857 -84.93 -51.91 4.55
CA LYS A 857 -86.17 -51.97 5.32
C LYS A 857 -86.26 -50.85 6.38
N MET A 858 -85.17 -50.56 7.09
CA MET A 858 -85.12 -49.44 8.04
C MET A 858 -85.34 -48.07 7.37
N LYS A 859 -84.78 -47.87 6.16
CA LYS A 859 -85.01 -46.65 5.38
C LYS A 859 -86.47 -46.45 4.93
N GLN A 860 -87.21 -47.54 4.72
CA GLN A 860 -88.63 -47.46 4.33
C GLN A 860 -89.51 -47.05 5.52
N SER A 861 -89.16 -47.45 6.75
CA SER A 861 -89.88 -47.07 7.96
C SER A 861 -89.70 -45.60 8.34
N ASP A 862 -88.52 -45.02 8.14
CA ASP A 862 -88.28 -43.58 8.35
C ASP A 862 -89.11 -42.68 7.38
N CYS A 863 -89.44 -43.19 6.18
CA CYS A 863 -90.32 -42.49 5.22
C CYS A 863 -91.81 -42.57 5.58
N ALA A 864 -92.22 -43.54 6.42
CA ALA A 864 -93.60 -43.68 6.86
C ALA A 864 -93.92 -42.78 8.08
N GLU A 865 -92.99 -42.65 9.03
CA GLU A 865 -93.16 -41.76 10.21
C GLU A 865 -93.19 -40.26 9.83
N THR A 866 -92.61 -39.86 8.69
CA THR A 866 -92.62 -38.48 8.21
C THR A 866 -93.87 -38.09 7.42
N ALA A 867 -94.68 -39.05 6.97
CA ALA A 867 -95.89 -38.80 6.16
C ALA A 867 -97.16 -38.59 6.99
N GLU A 868 -97.21 -39.00 8.26
CA GLU A 868 -98.40 -38.81 9.14
C GLU A 868 -98.46 -37.42 9.83
N GLY A 869 -97.52 -36.52 9.52
CA GLY A 869 -97.40 -35.20 10.16
C GLY A 869 -97.83 -33.99 9.33
N MET A 870 -98.42 -34.15 8.14
CA MET A 870 -98.76 -33.03 7.25
C MET A 870 -100.22 -33.08 6.76
N ASP A 871 -101.10 -32.32 7.43
CA ASP A 871 -102.32 -31.77 6.84
C ASP A 871 -102.19 -30.24 6.72
N SER A 872 -102.13 -29.78 5.45
CA SER A 872 -102.54 -28.50 4.82
C SER A 872 -102.38 -27.17 5.60
N GLU A 873 -101.77 -26.10 5.05
CA GLU A 873 -102.31 -25.24 3.95
C GLU A 873 -101.26 -24.21 3.40
N PRO A 874 -101.53 -23.48 2.29
CA PRO A 874 -100.60 -23.37 1.14
C PRO A 874 -99.96 -21.98 0.89
N MET A 875 -99.11 -21.93 -0.17
CA MET A 875 -98.56 -20.78 -0.92
C MET A 875 -97.35 -20.07 -0.27
N ASP A 876 -96.30 -19.62 -0.96
CA ASP A 876 -96.11 -19.35 -2.40
C ASP A 876 -94.58 -19.40 -2.67
N GLU A 877 -94.13 -20.31 -3.55
CA GLU A 877 -92.74 -20.38 -4.01
C GLU A 877 -92.67 -19.90 -5.46
N SER A 878 -92.18 -18.67 -5.66
CA SER A 878 -91.69 -18.22 -6.95
C SER A 878 -90.16 -18.25 -6.94
N THR A 879 -89.58 -19.44 -7.14
CA THR A 879 -88.23 -19.58 -7.69
C THR A 879 -88.21 -20.79 -8.62
N MET A 880 -88.00 -20.56 -9.92
CA MET A 880 -87.62 -21.62 -10.86
C MET A 880 -86.62 -21.05 -11.86
N ASP A 881 -85.43 -21.61 -11.78
CA ASP A 881 -84.58 -22.10 -12.88
C ASP A 881 -83.15 -22.15 -12.34
N GLY A 882 -82.44 -23.26 -12.29
CA GLY A 882 -82.60 -24.60 -12.83
C GLY A 882 -81.26 -25.33 -12.57
N LEU A 883 -81.15 -26.58 -13.03
CA LEU A 883 -79.99 -27.47 -12.96
C LEU A 883 -79.93 -28.34 -11.69
N TYR A 884 -80.63 -29.47 -11.72
CA TYR A 884 -79.96 -30.76 -11.98
C TYR A 884 -81.01 -31.82 -12.32
N GLU A 885 -80.80 -32.46 -13.47
CA GLU A 885 -81.59 -33.57 -14.00
C GLU A 885 -81.59 -34.75 -13.03
N LYS A 886 -82.79 -35.27 -12.74
CA LYS A 886 -82.98 -36.59 -12.11
C LYS A 886 -82.39 -37.67 -13.02
N PRO A 887 -81.53 -38.57 -12.53
CA PRO A 887 -81.43 -39.89 -13.10
C PRO A 887 -82.71 -40.65 -12.74
N THR A 888 -83.60 -40.82 -13.71
CA THR A 888 -84.66 -41.83 -13.67
C THR A 888 -84.02 -43.21 -13.65
N THR A 889 -83.91 -43.82 -12.48
CA THR A 889 -83.90 -45.28 -12.33
C THR A 889 -85.28 -45.72 -11.85
N PRO A 890 -85.89 -46.75 -12.46
CA PRO A 890 -87.23 -47.18 -12.11
C PRO A 890 -87.19 -47.73 -10.68
N CYS A 891 -87.99 -47.14 -9.78
CA CYS A 891 -88.43 -47.83 -8.58
C CYS A 891 -89.14 -49.12 -9.04
N VAL A 892 -88.43 -50.25 -8.99
CA VAL A 892 -89.11 -51.54 -8.96
C VAL A 892 -89.94 -51.51 -7.68
N ASN A 893 -91.25 -51.38 -7.85
CA ASN A 893 -92.23 -51.67 -6.80
C ASN A 893 -92.06 -53.14 -6.41
N VAL A 894 -91.21 -53.40 -5.42
CA VAL A 894 -91.27 -54.62 -4.62
C VAL A 894 -92.09 -54.28 -3.39
N SER A 895 -93.39 -54.09 -3.61
CA SER A 895 -94.37 -54.37 -2.57
C SER A 895 -94.17 -55.83 -2.15
N SER A 896 -93.93 -56.07 -0.86
CA SER A 896 -93.72 -57.39 -0.24
C SER A 896 -92.59 -58.24 -0.86
N ALA A 897 -91.43 -58.28 -0.20
CA ALA A 897 -90.47 -59.36 -0.41
C ALA A 897 -90.06 -59.95 0.95
N THR A 898 -90.61 -61.13 1.20
CA THR A 898 -90.10 -62.17 2.08
C THR A 898 -88.58 -62.13 2.28
N LEU A 899 -88.15 -62.39 3.52
CA LEU A 899 -86.76 -62.71 3.89
C LEU A 899 -86.10 -63.57 2.79
N PRO A 900 -84.84 -63.30 2.38
CA PRO A 900 -84.13 -64.15 1.43
C PRO A 900 -84.25 -65.62 1.86
N THR A 901 -84.57 -66.55 0.96
CA THR A 901 -84.92 -67.94 1.31
C THR A 901 -83.84 -68.67 2.14
N ALA A 902 -82.58 -68.23 2.07
CA ALA A 902 -81.47 -68.72 2.89
C ALA A 902 -81.49 -68.27 4.38
N SER A 903 -82.32 -67.27 4.73
CA SER A 903 -82.45 -66.68 6.07
C SER A 903 -83.63 -67.24 6.88
N ASN A 904 -84.57 -67.96 6.26
CA ASN A 904 -85.72 -68.56 6.96
C ASN A 904 -85.37 -69.71 7.94
N ILE A 905 -84.11 -70.16 7.98
CA ILE A 905 -83.62 -71.19 8.92
C ILE A 905 -82.67 -70.55 9.95
N ARG A 906 -82.53 -69.23 9.98
CA ARG A 906 -81.56 -68.52 10.81
C ARG A 906 -82.22 -67.24 11.35
N LEU A 907 -82.51 -67.22 12.65
CA LEU A 907 -83.20 -66.12 13.33
C LEU A 907 -82.66 -64.74 12.88
N PRO A 908 -83.44 -63.93 12.14
CA PRO A 908 -83.02 -62.63 11.68
C PRO A 908 -83.57 -61.59 12.65
N PHE A 909 -83.08 -61.56 13.89
CA PHE A 909 -83.53 -60.58 14.85
C PHE A 909 -82.54 -59.43 14.95
N HIS A 910 -82.99 -58.25 14.53
CA HIS A 910 -82.54 -57.01 15.12
C HIS A 910 -83.62 -56.53 16.08
N ALA A 911 -83.22 -56.10 17.27
CA ALA A 911 -84.14 -55.75 18.35
C ALA A 911 -84.98 -54.48 18.07
N PHE A 912 -84.69 -53.76 16.97
CA PHE A 912 -85.26 -52.45 16.66
C PHE A 912 -86.14 -52.41 15.40
N LEU A 913 -86.64 -53.55 14.91
CA LEU A 913 -87.58 -53.56 13.78
C LEU A 913 -88.87 -52.80 14.16
N PRO A 914 -89.28 -51.78 13.38
CA PRO A 914 -90.53 -51.07 13.57
C PRO A 914 -91.66 -51.95 13.03
N ASP A 915 -92.21 -52.77 13.92
CA ASP A 915 -93.55 -53.37 13.89
C ASP A 915 -93.56 -54.48 14.94
N ASN A 916 -94.70 -54.72 15.60
CA ASN A 916 -94.94 -55.74 16.63
C ASN A 916 -94.77 -57.22 16.13
N GLN A 917 -93.84 -57.50 15.22
CA GLN A 917 -93.50 -58.84 14.74
C GLN A 917 -92.40 -59.53 15.57
N VAL A 918 -92.11 -59.06 16.79
CA VAL A 918 -91.30 -59.82 17.78
C VAL A 918 -92.14 -60.81 18.58
N CYS A 919 -93.45 -60.84 18.38
CA CYS A 919 -94.29 -61.91 18.92
C CYS A 919 -94.51 -62.99 17.86
N LEU A 920 -94.27 -64.24 18.26
CA LEU A 920 -94.46 -65.51 17.52
C LEU A 920 -93.19 -66.00 16.81
N PHE A 921 -92.22 -66.47 17.58
CA PHE A 921 -91.70 -67.85 17.48
C PHE A 921 -90.74 -68.10 18.66
N PHE A 922 -91.32 -68.06 19.86
CA PHE A 922 -91.14 -69.05 20.92
C PHE A 922 -92.41 -69.08 21.76
#